data_AF-W2EIN0-F1
#
_entry.id   AF-W2EIN0-F1
#
_cell.length_a   1.000
_cell.length_b   1.000
_cell.length_c   1.000
_cell.angle_alpha   90.00
_cell.angle_beta   90.00
_cell.angle_gamma   90.00
#
_symmetry.space_group_name_H-M   'P 1'
#
loop_
_entity.id
_entity.type
_entity.pdbx_description
1 polymer ?
#
loop_
_entity_poly.entity_id
_entity_poly.type
_entity_poly.pdbx_seq_one_letter_code
_entity_poly.pdbx_strand_id
1 'polypeptide(L)'
;MTDPRSVLTDLTERFWTWRLATTPRTRDDIPRVTRPAGWRPAWDAATVNEGLRFLAGVESGLAAVAPSEDPAVEVPRRLLGSATARVRWELEIVRSWRRDPWFYLDQTVGHVFDALLSPAPFDAARSADVVERLRWIPATLGTARDNLEATATREFAELALRDSAEAPEQLRASIGMLAPLLDGDWREAALSAADDASQALAAWRSWLAGRVPTFAPHRPVGREAFGFFLHRVALLPWSAAEILNLAAQERDRAEAFELFERARSGPPEWPPPPATAEEQCATERAAELDVRAFYEERGLLSQPASLRHYRNLPRPAYLEPLRWLGVSDDLTDEDRLAEDGVSYVPAPGPGLPYFYRANAADPRAGIIHEGVHYQQLALTWRHPDPAHRRFYDSVPNEGIAFYNEEMVLQAGLFDDAPLTRAIVYNFMRLRAIRVEVDVRLALGEIDIDGAARMLRDLVPLDLDTAREEAAFFAATPGQGLSYQVGKVQVMRLLADAARRAGDGFDLRAFHDALWSDGNVPLAVQRLQLLDDAGDLRRADALADASVDMRRFADDLVDAIASGDVARLDRLYAEDIRVWHNHDGVARDKAESLDAVRRIAAHYDGFHATDLRVDPLPDGYVQRCVYRGRERATGAELAVDAMMRVEVRDGRVVRIEEYTDPAQGSVPEAGGSPGDADTPPPGPRFRDGTGWEEQAGYSRAARQGDGIAVSGTTAHGPDGSALHPGDTYAQTLECLRRAVAAVEELGGARTSVVRTRLLLAPAADWREASRAHAEVFGDVAPANSTYVVGSLIGPDFLVEVEVDAQAVRR
;
A
#
# COMPACT_ATOMS: atom_id res chain seq x y z
N MET A 1 -35.70 19.31 21.43
CA MET A 1 -34.44 18.89 20.80
C MET A 1 -34.04 17.60 21.47
N THR A 2 -33.86 16.53 20.70
CA THR A 2 -33.39 15.23 21.21
C THR A 2 -31.96 15.43 21.74
N ASP A 3 -31.64 14.85 22.90
CA ASP A 3 -30.29 14.90 23.46
C ASP A 3 -29.30 14.18 22.52
N PRO A 4 -28.26 14.87 21.99
CA PRO A 4 -27.24 14.27 21.14
C PRO A 4 -26.62 12.98 21.72
N ARG A 5 -26.43 12.91 23.04
CA ARG A 5 -25.82 11.74 23.68
C ARG A 5 -26.72 10.52 23.55
N SER A 6 -28.01 10.67 23.86
CA SER A 6 -29.01 9.59 23.70
C SER A 6 -29.09 9.11 22.25
N VAL A 7 -29.06 10.01 21.27
CA VAL A 7 -29.07 9.63 19.84
C VAL A 7 -27.84 8.81 19.47
N LEU A 8 -26.66 9.24 19.91
CA LEU A 8 -25.41 8.52 19.64
C LEU A 8 -25.35 7.15 20.32
N THR A 9 -25.85 7.03 21.54
CA THR A 9 -25.97 5.73 22.24
C THR A 9 -26.84 4.77 21.44
N ASP A 10 -28.05 5.19 21.05
CA ASP A 10 -28.98 4.36 20.29
C ASP A 10 -28.41 3.92 18.94
N LEU A 11 -27.76 4.85 18.22
CA LEU A 11 -27.13 4.55 16.93
C LEU A 11 -25.96 3.58 17.08
N THR A 12 -25.11 3.76 18.11
CA THR A 12 -23.94 2.93 18.38
C THR A 12 -24.36 1.49 18.74
N GLU A 13 -25.35 1.32 19.61
CA GLU A 13 -25.85 -0.01 19.96
C GLU A 13 -26.45 -0.74 18.75
N ARG A 14 -27.26 -0.03 17.96
CA ARG A 14 -27.84 -0.57 16.72
C ARG A 14 -26.75 -0.97 15.72
N PHE A 15 -25.76 -0.10 15.50
CA PHE A 15 -24.66 -0.37 14.58
C PHE A 15 -23.86 -1.61 15.02
N TRP A 16 -23.44 -1.69 16.27
CA TRP A 16 -22.62 -2.80 16.73
C TRP A 16 -23.37 -4.13 16.78
N THR A 17 -24.66 -4.12 17.16
CA THR A 17 -25.50 -5.32 17.07
C THR A 17 -25.53 -5.87 15.65
N TRP A 18 -25.73 -4.99 14.67
CA TRP A 18 -25.70 -5.36 13.25
C TRP A 18 -24.30 -5.77 12.77
N ARG A 19 -23.26 -5.03 13.17
CA ARG A 19 -21.88 -5.24 12.70
C ARG A 19 -21.30 -6.56 13.23
N LEU A 20 -21.55 -6.95 14.48
CA LEU A 20 -21.11 -8.25 15.01
C LEU A 20 -21.70 -9.43 14.21
N ALA A 21 -22.93 -9.28 13.71
CA ALA A 21 -23.60 -10.27 12.87
C ALA A 21 -23.19 -10.23 11.39
N THR A 22 -22.50 -9.18 10.92
CA THR A 22 -22.24 -8.98 9.47
C THR A 22 -20.77 -8.75 9.11
N THR A 23 -19.90 -8.54 10.10
CA THR A 23 -18.44 -8.39 9.89
C THR A 23 -17.88 -9.63 9.21
N PRO A 24 -17.10 -9.51 8.12
CA PRO A 24 -16.43 -10.67 7.54
C PRO A 24 -15.46 -11.32 8.52
N ARG A 25 -15.20 -12.62 8.36
CA ARG A 25 -14.04 -13.24 9.00
C ARG A 25 -12.78 -12.72 8.32
N THR A 26 -11.76 -12.39 9.09
CA THR A 26 -10.43 -12.03 8.59
C THR A 26 -9.39 -12.99 9.15
N ARG A 27 -8.25 -13.11 8.46
CA ARG A 27 -7.10 -13.89 8.95
C ARG A 27 -6.33 -13.22 10.09
N ASP A 28 -6.53 -11.91 10.25
CA ASP A 28 -6.15 -11.13 11.44
C ASP A 28 -6.97 -11.66 12.64
N ASP A 29 -6.27 -12.08 13.69
CA ASP A 29 -6.80 -12.77 14.87
C ASP A 29 -7.34 -11.83 15.94
N ILE A 30 -6.92 -10.56 15.92
CA ILE A 30 -7.31 -9.54 16.88
C ILE A 30 -8.76 -9.05 16.68
N PRO A 31 -9.28 -8.84 15.45
CA PRO A 31 -10.69 -8.49 15.23
C PRO A 31 -11.65 -9.68 15.32
N ARG A 32 -11.24 -10.83 15.88
CA ARG A 32 -12.13 -11.99 16.02
C ARG A 32 -13.26 -11.65 17.00
N VAL A 33 -14.46 -11.54 16.44
CA VAL A 33 -15.67 -11.25 17.20
C VAL A 33 -16.45 -12.53 17.50
N THR A 34 -17.01 -12.61 18.71
CA THR A 34 -17.96 -13.66 19.08
C THR A 34 -19.16 -13.62 18.15
N ARG A 35 -19.47 -14.75 17.52
CA ARG A 35 -20.56 -14.87 16.54
C ARG A 35 -21.82 -15.41 17.20
N PRO A 36 -23.01 -14.94 16.79
CA PRO A 36 -24.27 -15.55 17.22
C PRO A 36 -24.34 -17.05 16.88
N ALA A 37 -25.06 -17.83 17.69
CA ALA A 37 -25.30 -19.24 17.37
C ALA A 37 -26.00 -19.40 16.00
N GLY A 38 -25.53 -20.34 15.19
CA GLY A 38 -26.04 -20.56 13.83
C GLY A 38 -25.67 -19.46 12.83
N TRP A 39 -24.74 -18.56 13.16
CA TRP A 39 -24.28 -17.50 12.25
C TRP A 39 -23.65 -18.09 11.00
N ARG A 40 -24.19 -17.73 9.83
CA ARG A 40 -23.65 -18.14 8.53
C ARG A 40 -23.07 -16.93 7.77
N PRO A 41 -21.86 -17.03 7.21
CA PRO A 41 -21.36 -16.05 6.25
C PRO A 41 -22.28 -15.96 5.02
N ALA A 42 -22.84 -14.78 4.76
CA ALA A 42 -23.72 -14.51 3.62
C ALA A 42 -23.21 -13.29 2.84
N TRP A 43 -22.89 -13.52 1.57
CA TRP A 43 -22.20 -12.54 0.71
C TRP A 43 -22.87 -12.36 -0.65
N ASP A 44 -24.08 -12.87 -0.83
CA ASP A 44 -24.83 -12.60 -2.05
C ASP A 44 -25.15 -11.09 -2.16
N ALA A 45 -25.38 -10.64 -3.39
CA ALA A 45 -25.58 -9.23 -3.66
C ALA A 45 -26.80 -8.63 -2.93
N ALA A 46 -27.84 -9.41 -2.63
CA ALA A 46 -29.00 -8.90 -1.91
C ALA A 46 -28.65 -8.61 -0.44
N THR A 47 -27.94 -9.53 0.20
CA THR A 47 -27.44 -9.38 1.58
C THR A 47 -26.50 -8.17 1.70
N VAL A 48 -25.55 -8.00 0.79
CA VAL A 48 -24.64 -6.83 0.80
C VAL A 48 -25.41 -5.52 0.62
N ASN A 49 -26.36 -5.47 -0.32
CA ASN A 49 -27.19 -4.28 -0.55
C ASN A 49 -28.09 -3.95 0.65
N GLU A 50 -28.58 -4.95 1.38
CA GLU A 50 -29.31 -4.73 2.63
C GLU A 50 -28.42 -4.11 3.70
N GLY A 51 -27.18 -4.61 3.85
CA GLY A 51 -26.18 -4.03 4.73
C GLY A 51 -25.88 -2.56 4.41
N LEU A 52 -25.73 -2.22 3.13
CA LEU A 52 -25.50 -0.83 2.70
C LEU A 52 -26.71 0.08 2.97
N ARG A 53 -27.95 -0.43 2.86
CA ARG A 53 -29.16 0.33 3.23
C ARG A 53 -29.25 0.56 4.74
N PHE A 54 -28.93 -0.45 5.55
CA PHE A 54 -28.85 -0.31 6.99
C PHE A 54 -27.82 0.76 7.37
N LEU A 55 -26.62 0.68 6.78
CA LEU A 55 -25.53 1.62 6.98
C LEU A 55 -25.94 3.07 6.67
N ALA A 56 -26.58 3.30 5.51
CA ALA A 56 -27.09 4.62 5.13
C ALA A 56 -28.09 5.20 6.15
N GLY A 57 -28.88 4.34 6.80
CA GLY A 57 -29.78 4.75 7.88
C GLY A 57 -29.02 5.22 9.14
N VAL A 58 -27.95 4.54 9.51
CA VAL A 58 -27.06 4.94 10.63
C VAL A 58 -26.34 6.24 10.30
N GLU A 59 -25.76 6.35 9.09
CA GLU A 59 -25.06 7.55 8.60
C GLU A 59 -25.99 8.79 8.60
N SER A 60 -27.24 8.63 8.15
CA SER A 60 -28.25 9.70 8.17
C SER A 60 -28.59 10.15 9.60
N GLY A 61 -28.73 9.20 10.53
CA GLY A 61 -28.91 9.51 11.95
C GLY A 61 -27.70 10.24 12.56
N LEU A 62 -26.49 9.80 12.22
CA LEU A 62 -25.25 10.42 12.68
C LEU A 62 -25.09 11.85 12.13
N ALA A 63 -25.43 12.09 10.87
CA ALA A 63 -25.35 13.41 10.23
C ALA A 63 -26.29 14.45 10.88
N ALA A 64 -27.34 14.00 11.58
CA ALA A 64 -28.22 14.88 12.34
C ALA A 64 -27.60 15.37 13.68
N VAL A 65 -26.49 14.77 14.11
CA VAL A 65 -25.74 15.17 15.31
C VAL A 65 -24.60 16.10 14.90
N ALA A 66 -24.72 17.39 15.25
CA ALA A 66 -23.69 18.38 14.94
C ALA A 66 -22.36 18.07 15.67
N PRO A 67 -21.20 18.44 15.08
CA PRO A 67 -19.92 18.43 15.79
C PRO A 67 -20.00 19.20 17.12
N SER A 68 -19.28 18.74 18.13
CA SER A 68 -19.32 19.30 19.48
C SER A 68 -17.90 19.53 20.00
N GLU A 69 -17.74 20.54 20.86
CA GLU A 69 -16.51 20.71 21.66
C GLU A 69 -16.51 19.80 22.90
N ASP A 70 -17.67 19.28 23.30
CA ASP A 70 -17.78 18.32 24.40
C ASP A 70 -17.29 16.92 23.97
N PRO A 71 -16.19 16.39 24.54
CA PRO A 71 -15.67 15.07 24.19
C PRO A 71 -16.69 13.94 24.39
N ALA A 72 -17.62 14.08 25.35
CA ALA A 72 -18.66 13.08 25.60
C ALA A 72 -19.68 12.96 24.45
N VAL A 73 -19.72 13.92 23.54
CA VAL A 73 -20.50 13.87 22.29
C VAL A 73 -19.59 13.59 21.10
N GLU A 74 -18.45 14.27 21.03
CA GLU A 74 -17.57 14.21 19.86
C GLU A 74 -16.87 12.85 19.71
N VAL A 75 -16.45 12.20 20.80
CA VAL A 75 -15.78 10.89 20.74
C VAL A 75 -16.70 9.80 20.17
N PRO A 76 -17.92 9.55 20.70
CA PRO A 76 -18.82 8.57 20.10
C PRO A 76 -19.21 8.91 18.66
N ARG A 77 -19.38 10.20 18.34
CA ARG A 77 -19.67 10.67 16.98
C ARG A 77 -18.55 10.31 16.00
N ARG A 78 -17.29 10.52 16.40
CA ARG A 78 -16.10 10.20 15.60
C ARG A 78 -15.89 8.70 15.44
N LEU A 79 -16.04 7.93 16.52
CA LEU A 79 -15.95 6.47 16.48
C LEU A 79 -17.01 5.88 15.55
N LEU A 80 -18.27 6.28 15.69
CA LEU A 80 -19.33 5.77 14.82
C LEU A 80 -19.11 6.17 13.36
N GLY A 81 -18.69 7.41 13.10
CA GLY A 81 -18.38 7.88 11.74
C GLY A 81 -17.26 7.08 11.08
N SER A 82 -16.17 6.85 11.80
CA SER A 82 -15.05 6.01 11.35
C SER A 82 -15.50 4.56 11.11
N ALA A 83 -16.26 3.98 12.03
CA ALA A 83 -16.77 2.62 11.90
C ALA A 83 -17.69 2.47 10.68
N THR A 84 -18.56 3.45 10.42
CA THR A 84 -19.40 3.43 9.20
C THR A 84 -18.56 3.58 7.92
N ALA A 85 -17.53 4.43 7.96
CA ALA A 85 -16.60 4.61 6.84
C ALA A 85 -15.81 3.32 6.56
N ARG A 86 -15.43 2.56 7.60
CA ARG A 86 -14.80 1.23 7.46
C ARG A 86 -15.69 0.25 6.69
N VAL A 87 -16.99 0.23 6.98
CA VAL A 87 -17.93 -0.64 6.24
C VAL A 87 -18.02 -0.23 4.76
N ARG A 88 -18.07 1.08 4.46
CA ARG A 88 -18.02 1.59 3.07
C ARG A 88 -16.73 1.14 2.38
N TRP A 89 -15.60 1.29 3.06
CA TRP A 89 -14.30 0.86 2.56
C TRP A 89 -14.29 -0.62 2.17
N GLU A 90 -14.79 -1.50 3.04
CA GLU A 90 -14.85 -2.94 2.79
C GLU A 90 -15.82 -3.33 1.68
N LEU A 91 -17.05 -2.81 1.72
CA LEU A 91 -18.14 -3.28 0.87
C LEU A 91 -18.21 -2.59 -0.50
N GLU A 92 -17.76 -1.33 -0.60
CA GLU A 92 -17.90 -0.50 -1.80
C GLU A 92 -16.59 -0.09 -2.45
N ILE A 93 -15.47 -0.05 -1.72
CA ILE A 93 -14.18 0.41 -2.28
C ILE A 93 -13.27 -0.79 -2.55
N VAL A 94 -12.90 -1.53 -1.51
CA VAL A 94 -12.08 -2.75 -1.62
C VAL A 94 -12.88 -3.86 -2.26
N ARG A 95 -14.13 -4.09 -1.82
CA ARG A 95 -15.03 -5.11 -2.38
C ARG A 95 -14.40 -6.51 -2.43
N SER A 96 -13.66 -6.93 -1.39
CA SER A 96 -13.00 -8.26 -1.37
C SER A 96 -13.96 -9.39 -1.70
N TRP A 97 -15.21 -9.31 -1.22
CA TRP A 97 -16.28 -10.25 -1.52
C TRP A 97 -16.59 -10.45 -3.02
N ARG A 98 -16.21 -9.52 -3.91
CA ARG A 98 -16.37 -9.66 -5.38
C ARG A 98 -15.07 -9.93 -6.13
N ARG A 99 -13.92 -9.65 -5.54
CA ARG A 99 -12.64 -9.62 -6.27
C ARG A 99 -11.59 -10.58 -5.75
N ASP A 100 -11.69 -11.02 -4.51
CA ASP A 100 -10.64 -11.75 -3.81
C ASP A 100 -11.12 -13.18 -3.50
N PRO A 101 -10.62 -14.21 -4.22
CA PRO A 101 -10.93 -15.59 -3.89
C PRO A 101 -10.47 -16.03 -2.50
N TRP A 102 -9.42 -15.40 -1.94
CA TRP A 102 -8.98 -15.69 -0.58
C TRP A 102 -10.03 -15.34 0.47
N PHE A 103 -10.78 -14.25 0.23
CA PHE A 103 -11.90 -13.86 1.08
C PHE A 103 -12.82 -15.06 1.38
N TYR A 104 -13.08 -15.91 0.38
CA TYR A 104 -13.94 -17.08 0.54
C TYR A 104 -13.27 -18.26 1.24
N LEU A 105 -11.94 -18.37 1.22
CA LEU A 105 -11.22 -19.30 2.09
C LEU A 105 -11.37 -18.88 3.56
N ASP A 106 -11.26 -17.57 3.84
CA ASP A 106 -11.53 -17.01 5.17
C ASP A 106 -12.98 -17.29 5.59
N GLN A 107 -13.96 -17.05 4.71
CA GLN A 107 -15.38 -17.25 5.04
C GLN A 107 -15.79 -18.73 5.11
N THR A 108 -14.92 -19.68 4.75
CA THR A 108 -15.22 -21.12 4.77
C THR A 108 -14.34 -21.85 5.77
N VAL A 109 -13.15 -22.29 5.34
CA VAL A 109 -12.24 -23.07 6.17
C VAL A 109 -11.66 -22.22 7.30
N GLY A 110 -11.41 -20.92 7.05
CA GLY A 110 -10.97 -19.99 8.10
C GLY A 110 -11.96 -19.89 9.26
N HIS A 111 -13.26 -19.89 8.96
CA HIS A 111 -14.30 -19.89 9.97
C HIS A 111 -14.39 -21.20 10.78
N VAL A 112 -14.03 -22.33 10.18
CA VAL A 112 -13.87 -23.61 10.90
C VAL A 112 -12.62 -23.56 11.78
N PHE A 113 -11.50 -23.07 11.24
CA PHE A 113 -10.24 -22.91 11.96
C PHE A 113 -10.43 -22.12 13.26
N ASP A 114 -11.13 -20.99 13.22
CA ASP A 114 -11.38 -20.17 14.42
C ASP A 114 -12.12 -20.97 15.53
N ALA A 115 -13.06 -21.85 15.16
CA ALA A 115 -13.78 -22.70 16.13
C ALA A 115 -12.91 -23.80 16.77
N LEU A 116 -11.75 -24.10 16.17
CA LEU A 116 -10.79 -25.09 16.67
C LEU A 116 -9.72 -24.48 17.59
N LEU A 117 -9.61 -23.15 17.67
CA LEU A 117 -8.54 -22.49 18.42
C LEU A 117 -8.69 -22.63 19.93
N SER A 118 -9.91 -22.55 20.46
CA SER A 118 -10.09 -22.69 21.91
C SER A 118 -9.65 -24.08 22.39
N PRO A 119 -8.92 -24.20 23.52
CA PRO A 119 -8.49 -25.49 24.04
C PRO A 119 -9.67 -26.45 24.28
N ALA A 120 -9.38 -27.76 24.32
CA ALA A 120 -10.36 -28.79 24.69
C ALA A 120 -10.89 -28.54 26.13
N PRO A 121 -12.11 -28.99 26.48
CA PRO A 121 -12.94 -30.00 25.80
C PRO A 121 -13.82 -29.46 24.64
N PHE A 122 -14.28 -30.38 23.79
CA PHE A 122 -15.32 -30.12 22.79
C PHE A 122 -16.65 -30.72 23.29
N ASP A 123 -17.42 -29.91 24.01
CA ASP A 123 -18.74 -30.32 24.48
C ASP A 123 -19.75 -30.48 23.31
N ALA A 124 -20.99 -30.89 23.63
CA ALA A 124 -22.03 -31.08 22.63
C ALA A 124 -22.33 -29.81 21.80
N ALA A 125 -22.31 -28.62 22.42
CA ALA A 125 -22.64 -27.37 21.73
C ALA A 125 -21.53 -26.97 20.76
N ARG A 126 -20.27 -27.04 21.20
CA ARG A 126 -19.11 -26.77 20.35
C ARG A 126 -18.94 -27.81 19.25
N SER A 127 -19.22 -29.09 19.55
CA SER A 127 -19.21 -30.16 18.54
C SER A 127 -20.26 -29.91 17.45
N ALA A 128 -21.47 -29.49 17.84
CA ALA A 128 -22.52 -29.12 16.88
C ALA A 128 -22.11 -27.92 16.01
N ASP A 129 -21.55 -26.86 16.60
CA ASP A 129 -21.10 -25.66 15.89
C ASP A 129 -20.05 -25.99 14.80
N VAL A 130 -19.05 -26.82 15.12
CA VAL A 130 -18.04 -27.27 14.13
C VAL A 130 -18.72 -27.98 12.95
N VAL A 131 -19.68 -28.87 13.21
CA VAL A 131 -20.41 -29.61 12.17
C VAL A 131 -21.26 -28.68 11.31
N GLU A 132 -21.94 -27.70 11.91
CA GLU A 132 -22.74 -26.72 11.17
C GLU A 132 -21.88 -25.86 10.23
N ARG A 133 -20.72 -25.39 10.71
CA ARG A 133 -19.78 -24.60 9.90
C ARG A 133 -19.27 -25.38 8.69
N LEU A 134 -18.93 -26.66 8.86
CA LEU A 134 -18.55 -27.55 7.75
C LEU A 134 -19.68 -27.66 6.72
N ARG A 135 -20.93 -27.83 7.17
CA ARG A 135 -22.11 -27.96 6.29
C ARG A 135 -22.41 -26.70 5.48
N TRP A 136 -21.96 -25.53 5.90
CA TRP A 136 -22.15 -24.29 5.14
C TRP A 136 -21.13 -24.06 4.04
N ILE A 137 -19.97 -24.75 4.07
CA ILE A 137 -18.89 -24.56 3.10
C ILE A 137 -19.39 -24.71 1.65
N PRO A 138 -20.13 -25.77 1.27
CA PRO A 138 -20.58 -25.93 -0.12
C PRO A 138 -21.46 -24.77 -0.61
N ALA A 139 -22.39 -24.31 0.21
CA ALA A 139 -23.29 -23.21 -0.16
C ALA A 139 -22.54 -21.87 -0.27
N THR A 140 -21.57 -21.63 0.61
CA THR A 140 -20.73 -20.42 0.59
C THR A 140 -19.83 -20.37 -0.64
N LEU A 141 -19.24 -21.51 -1.03
CA LEU A 141 -18.46 -21.62 -2.27
C LEU A 141 -19.33 -21.51 -3.53
N GLY A 142 -20.61 -21.88 -3.46
CA GLY A 142 -21.58 -21.59 -4.52
C GLY A 142 -21.71 -20.09 -4.76
N THR A 143 -21.98 -19.31 -3.71
CA THR A 143 -22.01 -17.84 -3.76
C THR A 143 -20.66 -17.24 -4.20
N ALA A 144 -19.54 -17.85 -3.79
CA ALA A 144 -18.21 -17.43 -4.23
C ALA A 144 -18.08 -17.43 -5.76
N ARG A 145 -18.54 -18.50 -6.42
CA ARG A 145 -18.48 -18.60 -7.89
C ARG A 145 -19.26 -17.46 -8.55
N ASP A 146 -20.51 -17.25 -8.11
CA ASP A 146 -21.38 -16.21 -8.67
C ASP A 146 -20.76 -14.80 -8.53
N ASN A 147 -20.17 -14.51 -7.36
CA ASN A 147 -19.59 -13.21 -7.08
C ASN A 147 -18.25 -12.97 -7.79
N LEU A 148 -17.45 -14.01 -8.02
CA LEU A 148 -16.10 -13.91 -8.58
C LEU A 148 -16.05 -14.05 -10.11
N GLU A 149 -17.06 -14.69 -10.73
CA GLU A 149 -17.09 -15.10 -12.15
C GLU A 149 -16.60 -14.03 -13.14
N ALA A 150 -16.94 -12.76 -12.90
CA ALA A 150 -16.62 -11.62 -13.77
C ALA A 150 -15.75 -10.53 -13.12
N THR A 151 -15.43 -10.63 -11.83
CA THR A 151 -14.78 -9.55 -11.07
C THR A 151 -13.58 -9.97 -10.25
N ALA A 152 -13.23 -11.26 -10.22
CA ALA A 152 -12.04 -11.73 -9.53
C ALA A 152 -10.76 -11.10 -10.11
N THR A 153 -9.80 -10.88 -9.20
CA THR A 153 -8.45 -10.42 -9.52
C THR A 153 -7.54 -11.62 -9.74
N ARG A 154 -6.77 -11.62 -10.83
CA ARG A 154 -5.93 -12.75 -11.24
C ARG A 154 -4.91 -13.13 -10.16
N GLU A 155 -4.15 -12.16 -9.66
CA GLU A 155 -3.07 -12.37 -8.70
C GLU A 155 -3.60 -12.91 -7.36
N PHE A 156 -4.79 -12.45 -6.93
CA PHE A 156 -5.45 -12.96 -5.73
C PHE A 156 -5.98 -14.39 -5.94
N ALA A 157 -6.43 -14.72 -7.15
CA ALA A 157 -6.84 -16.08 -7.50
C ALA A 157 -5.65 -17.05 -7.54
N GLU A 158 -4.52 -16.63 -8.10
CA GLU A 158 -3.26 -17.39 -8.11
C GLU A 158 -2.79 -17.70 -6.69
N LEU A 159 -2.79 -16.68 -5.82
CA LEU A 159 -2.45 -16.81 -4.40
C LEU A 159 -3.38 -17.81 -3.68
N ALA A 160 -4.70 -17.64 -3.84
CA ALA A 160 -5.68 -18.54 -3.25
C ALA A 160 -5.57 -19.98 -3.75
N LEU A 161 -5.18 -20.20 -5.00
CA LEU A 161 -4.95 -21.54 -5.54
C LEU A 161 -3.69 -22.19 -4.97
N ARG A 162 -2.63 -21.41 -4.81
CA ARG A 162 -1.34 -21.90 -4.30
C ARG A 162 -1.43 -22.32 -2.84
N ASP A 163 -1.83 -21.44 -1.94
CA ASP A 163 -1.83 -21.76 -0.49
C ASP A 163 -2.98 -22.71 -0.15
N SER A 164 -4.05 -22.55 -0.92
CA SER A 164 -5.06 -23.51 -1.29
C SER A 164 -4.72 -24.99 -1.45
N ALA A 165 -3.48 -25.32 -1.84
CA ALA A 165 -3.10 -26.51 -2.61
C ALA A 165 -3.75 -27.80 -2.10
N GLU A 166 -3.59 -28.02 -0.80
CA GLU A 166 -3.95 -29.24 -0.07
C GLU A 166 -5.13 -29.01 0.87
N ALA A 167 -5.82 -27.86 0.77
CA ALA A 167 -6.90 -27.50 1.69
C ALA A 167 -8.02 -28.57 1.78
N PRO A 168 -8.45 -29.24 0.69
CA PRO A 168 -9.43 -30.32 0.78
C PRO A 168 -8.95 -31.48 1.66
N GLU A 169 -7.71 -31.93 1.49
CA GLU A 169 -7.10 -33.04 2.23
C GLU A 169 -6.80 -32.64 3.68
N GLN A 170 -6.28 -31.43 3.88
CA GLN A 170 -5.96 -30.87 5.19
C GLN A 170 -7.21 -30.68 6.06
N LEU A 171 -8.34 -30.25 5.48
CA LEU A 171 -9.62 -30.17 6.19
C LEU A 171 -10.07 -31.54 6.68
N ARG A 172 -10.02 -32.57 5.81
CA ARG A 172 -10.36 -33.95 6.23
C ARG A 172 -9.43 -34.46 7.32
N ALA A 173 -8.12 -34.23 7.17
CA ALA A 173 -7.12 -34.67 8.14
C ALA A 173 -7.35 -34.00 9.51
N SER A 174 -7.57 -32.68 9.53
CA SER A 174 -7.88 -31.91 10.74
C SER A 174 -9.11 -32.46 11.47
N ILE A 175 -10.23 -32.62 10.76
CA ILE A 175 -11.47 -33.14 11.36
C ILE A 175 -11.32 -34.62 11.76
N GLY A 176 -10.57 -35.42 11.01
CA GLY A 176 -10.25 -36.81 11.38
C GLY A 176 -9.47 -36.91 12.71
N MET A 177 -8.54 -36.00 12.95
CA MET A 177 -7.78 -35.90 14.21
C MET A 177 -8.62 -35.32 15.35
N LEU A 178 -9.58 -34.45 15.04
CA LEU A 178 -10.51 -33.87 16.02
C LEU A 178 -11.60 -34.86 16.45
N ALA A 179 -12.06 -35.71 15.54
CA ALA A 179 -13.20 -36.61 15.70
C ALA A 179 -13.22 -37.45 17.01
N PRO A 180 -12.10 -37.95 17.56
CA PRO A 180 -12.08 -38.65 18.85
C PRO A 180 -12.34 -37.75 20.07
N LEU A 181 -12.22 -36.43 19.93
CA LEU A 181 -12.41 -35.44 20.99
C LEU A 181 -13.84 -34.87 21.02
N LEU A 182 -14.65 -35.13 20.00
CA LEU A 182 -16.02 -34.65 19.90
C LEU A 182 -16.97 -35.48 20.76
N ASP A 183 -18.01 -34.84 21.30
CA ASP A 183 -18.99 -35.49 22.16
C ASP A 183 -20.00 -36.35 21.37
N GLY A 184 -20.31 -37.54 21.90
CA GLY A 184 -21.38 -38.42 21.43
C GLY A 184 -21.44 -38.68 19.91
N ASP A 185 -22.63 -38.51 19.34
CA ASP A 185 -22.97 -38.82 17.93
C ASP A 185 -22.37 -37.82 16.91
N TRP A 186 -21.72 -36.74 17.37
CA TRP A 186 -21.18 -35.71 16.47
C TRP A 186 -19.96 -36.17 15.69
N ARG A 187 -19.29 -37.24 16.14
CA ARG A 187 -18.13 -37.83 15.46
C ARG A 187 -18.41 -38.17 13.99
N GLU A 188 -19.46 -38.95 13.73
CA GLU A 188 -19.79 -39.39 12.37
C GLU A 188 -20.31 -38.20 11.53
N ALA A 189 -21.07 -37.30 12.14
CA ALA A 189 -21.58 -36.11 11.49
C ALA A 189 -20.45 -35.15 11.04
N ALA A 190 -19.40 -34.98 11.87
CA ALA A 190 -18.24 -34.16 11.54
C ALA A 190 -17.43 -34.75 10.38
N LEU A 191 -17.17 -36.06 10.41
CA LEU A 191 -16.46 -36.75 9.32
C LEU A 191 -17.22 -36.64 8.00
N SER A 192 -18.53 -36.90 8.01
CA SER A 192 -19.39 -36.77 6.83
C SER A 192 -19.42 -35.32 6.30
N ALA A 193 -19.60 -34.33 7.18
CA ALA A 193 -19.63 -32.93 6.77
C ALA A 193 -18.27 -32.45 6.22
N ALA A 194 -17.15 -32.93 6.78
CA ALA A 194 -15.81 -32.64 6.29
C ALA A 194 -15.57 -33.24 4.90
N ASP A 195 -16.10 -34.44 4.61
CA ASP A 195 -16.00 -35.04 3.30
C ASP A 195 -16.73 -34.24 2.22
N ASP A 196 -17.95 -33.79 2.51
CA ASP A 196 -18.75 -32.95 1.61
C ASP A 196 -18.09 -31.57 1.40
N ALA A 197 -17.64 -30.93 2.48
CA ALA A 197 -16.93 -29.66 2.42
C ALA A 197 -15.63 -29.75 1.61
N SER A 198 -14.87 -30.83 1.80
CA SER A 198 -13.64 -31.10 1.06
C SER A 198 -13.90 -31.31 -0.43
N GLN A 199 -14.94 -32.06 -0.80
CA GLN A 199 -15.36 -32.20 -2.21
C GLN A 199 -15.74 -30.84 -2.82
N ALA A 200 -16.48 -30.01 -2.08
CA ALA A 200 -16.87 -28.68 -2.53
C ALA A 200 -15.66 -27.75 -2.73
N LEU A 201 -14.68 -27.77 -1.80
CA LEU A 201 -13.41 -27.03 -1.92
C LEU A 201 -12.62 -27.48 -3.15
N ALA A 202 -12.47 -28.79 -3.37
CA ALA A 202 -11.78 -29.33 -4.54
C ALA A 202 -12.47 -28.90 -5.84
N ALA A 203 -13.81 -28.96 -5.89
CA ALA A 203 -14.58 -28.53 -7.05
C ALA A 203 -14.46 -27.00 -7.29
N TRP A 204 -14.48 -26.19 -6.22
CA TRP A 204 -14.27 -24.74 -6.32
C TRP A 204 -12.87 -24.39 -6.79
N ARG A 205 -11.82 -25.05 -6.28
CA ARG A 205 -10.43 -24.88 -6.74
C ARG A 205 -10.29 -25.22 -8.22
N SER A 206 -10.88 -26.33 -8.67
CA SER A 206 -10.87 -26.73 -10.08
C SER A 206 -11.55 -25.68 -10.98
N TRP A 207 -12.71 -25.18 -10.55
CA TRP A 207 -13.38 -24.06 -11.24
C TRP A 207 -12.49 -22.81 -11.27
N LEU A 208 -11.90 -22.42 -10.14
CA LEU A 208 -11.08 -21.23 -10.02
C LEU A 208 -9.86 -21.31 -10.96
N ALA A 209 -9.15 -22.44 -10.97
CA ALA A 209 -8.02 -22.70 -11.86
C ALA A 209 -8.39 -22.57 -13.34
N GLY A 210 -9.58 -23.07 -13.74
CA GLY A 210 -10.09 -22.91 -15.10
C GLY A 210 -10.45 -21.46 -15.47
N ARG A 211 -10.70 -20.60 -14.47
CA ARG A 211 -11.10 -19.21 -14.66
C ARG A 211 -9.97 -18.20 -14.55
N VAL A 212 -8.86 -18.51 -13.86
CA VAL A 212 -7.69 -17.62 -13.70
C VAL A 212 -7.27 -16.92 -15.00
N PRO A 213 -7.16 -17.59 -16.16
CA PRO A 213 -6.76 -16.92 -17.40
C PRO A 213 -7.72 -15.83 -17.89
N THR A 214 -8.99 -15.88 -17.44
CA THR A 214 -10.05 -14.92 -17.80
C THR A 214 -10.11 -13.70 -16.88
N PHE A 215 -9.47 -13.78 -15.71
CA PHE A 215 -9.51 -12.70 -14.72
C PHE A 215 -8.60 -11.54 -15.11
N ALA A 216 -9.03 -10.33 -14.73
CA ALA A 216 -8.27 -9.11 -14.92
C ALA A 216 -7.12 -9.03 -13.90
N PRO A 217 -6.00 -8.37 -14.25
CA PRO A 217 -4.94 -8.09 -13.30
C PRO A 217 -5.42 -7.12 -12.21
N HIS A 218 -4.71 -7.10 -11.09
CA HIS A 218 -4.95 -6.22 -9.96
C HIS A 218 -5.02 -4.76 -10.40
N ARG A 219 -6.01 -4.04 -9.86
CA ARG A 219 -6.12 -2.59 -9.99
C ARG A 219 -5.97 -1.96 -8.60
N PRO A 220 -5.05 -1.00 -8.43
CA PRO A 220 -4.87 -0.30 -7.17
C PRO A 220 -6.14 0.49 -6.82
N VAL A 221 -6.36 0.72 -5.53
CA VAL A 221 -7.50 1.54 -5.05
C VAL A 221 -7.38 3.00 -5.51
N GLY A 222 -6.16 3.50 -5.67
CA GLY A 222 -5.85 4.85 -6.11
C GLY A 222 -5.89 5.87 -4.98
N ARG A 223 -5.34 7.06 -5.27
CA ARG A 223 -5.11 8.15 -4.30
C ARG A 223 -6.36 8.59 -3.53
N GLU A 224 -7.50 8.68 -4.21
CA GLU A 224 -8.75 9.16 -3.60
C GLU A 224 -9.31 8.15 -2.61
N ALA A 225 -9.51 6.91 -3.06
CA ALA A 225 -9.98 5.82 -2.22
C ALA A 225 -9.05 5.60 -1.03
N PHE A 226 -7.74 5.65 -1.26
CA PHE A 226 -6.78 5.53 -0.18
C PHE A 226 -6.82 6.74 0.76
N GLY A 227 -6.99 7.96 0.26
CA GLY A 227 -7.23 9.16 1.08
C GLY A 227 -8.49 9.03 1.95
N PHE A 228 -9.56 8.42 1.43
CA PHE A 228 -10.75 8.08 2.22
C PHE A 228 -10.40 7.12 3.37
N PHE A 229 -9.64 6.06 3.09
CA PHE A 229 -9.14 5.16 4.14
C PHE A 229 -8.34 5.93 5.20
N LEU A 230 -7.34 6.70 4.78
CA LEU A 230 -6.44 7.41 5.70
C LEU A 230 -7.22 8.37 6.61
N HIS A 231 -8.15 9.15 6.05
CA HIS A 231 -8.72 10.31 6.75
C HIS A 231 -10.14 10.13 7.29
N ARG A 232 -10.94 9.23 6.70
CA ARG A 232 -12.30 8.94 7.19
C ARG A 232 -12.36 7.64 7.98
N VAL A 233 -11.49 6.69 7.67
CA VAL A 233 -11.47 5.40 8.35
C VAL A 233 -10.44 5.40 9.48
N ALA A 234 -9.16 5.55 9.17
CA ALA A 234 -8.07 5.54 10.16
C ALA A 234 -7.89 6.88 10.91
N LEU A 235 -8.55 7.95 10.47
CA LEU A 235 -8.49 9.31 11.06
C LEU A 235 -7.06 9.86 11.18
N LEU A 236 -6.20 9.55 10.21
CA LEU A 236 -4.80 9.97 10.18
C LEU A 236 -4.66 11.45 9.80
N PRO A 237 -3.80 12.22 10.50
CA PRO A 237 -3.60 13.65 10.24
C PRO A 237 -2.54 13.94 9.17
N TRP A 238 -2.12 12.94 8.38
CA TRP A 238 -1.05 13.07 7.39
C TRP A 238 -1.46 12.51 6.04
N SER A 239 -1.13 13.26 4.99
CA SER A 239 -1.23 12.80 3.60
C SER A 239 -0.34 11.58 3.34
N ALA A 240 -0.61 10.84 2.26
CA ALA A 240 0.23 9.71 1.85
C ALA A 240 1.70 10.08 1.67
N ALA A 241 2.00 11.28 1.17
CA ALA A 241 3.39 11.76 1.00
C ALA A 241 4.08 12.02 2.35
N GLU A 242 3.37 12.62 3.31
CA GLU A 242 3.88 12.79 4.68
C GLU A 242 4.12 11.44 5.36
N ILE A 243 3.24 10.46 5.17
CA ILE A 243 3.41 9.08 5.67
C ILE A 243 4.65 8.41 5.08
N LEU A 244 4.90 8.55 3.77
CA LEU A 244 6.11 8.01 3.13
C LEU A 244 7.39 8.64 3.69
N ASN A 245 7.38 9.95 3.95
CA ASN A 245 8.53 10.63 4.55
C ASN A 245 8.80 10.15 5.99
N LEU A 246 7.74 9.95 6.79
CA LEU A 246 7.85 9.38 8.13
C LEU A 246 8.45 7.97 8.10
N ALA A 247 7.99 7.13 7.17
CA ALA A 247 8.50 5.77 7.00
C ALA A 247 9.99 5.75 6.62
N ALA A 248 10.41 6.61 5.68
CA ALA A 248 11.80 6.72 5.28
C ALA A 248 12.70 7.13 6.46
N GLN A 249 12.27 8.11 7.27
CA GLN A 249 13.01 8.53 8.46
C GLN A 249 13.16 7.39 9.47
N GLU A 250 12.11 6.59 9.68
CA GLU A 250 12.13 5.49 10.63
C GLU A 250 12.95 4.29 10.14
N ARG A 251 12.97 4.04 8.83
CA ARG A 251 13.89 3.07 8.22
C ARG A 251 15.34 3.46 8.47
N ASP A 252 15.71 4.70 8.17
CA ASP A 252 17.08 5.20 8.35
C ASP A 252 17.51 5.12 9.83
N ARG A 253 16.57 5.39 10.76
CA ARG A 253 16.79 5.24 12.20
C ARG A 253 17.04 3.80 12.61
N ALA A 254 16.22 2.87 12.13
CA ALA A 254 16.36 1.44 12.41
C ALA A 254 17.68 0.87 11.87
N GLU A 255 18.10 1.27 10.66
CA GLU A 255 19.38 0.88 10.07
C GLU A 255 20.57 1.39 10.90
N ALA A 256 20.53 2.65 11.32
CA ALA A 256 21.56 3.20 12.19
C ALA A 256 21.65 2.43 13.53
N PHE A 257 20.51 2.09 14.12
CA PHE A 257 20.47 1.35 15.38
C PHE A 257 20.99 -0.09 15.25
N GLU A 258 20.69 -0.78 14.15
CA GLU A 258 21.26 -2.10 13.87
C GLU A 258 22.79 -2.02 13.74
N LEU A 259 23.32 -0.98 13.09
CA LEU A 259 24.76 -0.75 12.99
C LEU A 259 25.40 -0.46 14.35
N PHE A 260 24.75 0.34 15.20
CA PHE A 260 25.23 0.61 16.56
C PHE A 260 25.22 -0.66 17.42
N GLU A 261 24.19 -1.50 17.32
CA GLU A 261 24.13 -2.76 18.05
C GLU A 261 25.21 -3.74 17.57
N ARG A 262 25.43 -3.84 16.25
CA ARG A 262 26.52 -4.65 15.70
C ARG A 262 27.89 -4.16 16.16
N ALA A 263 28.09 -2.84 16.26
CA ALA A 263 29.33 -2.26 16.78
C ALA A 263 29.49 -2.50 18.29
N ARG A 264 28.39 -2.47 19.06
CA ARG A 264 28.37 -2.70 20.51
C ARG A 264 28.64 -4.15 20.88
N SER A 265 28.03 -5.09 20.16
CA SER A 265 27.92 -6.49 20.60
C SER A 265 28.49 -7.51 19.60
N GLY A 266 28.92 -7.08 18.42
CA GLY A 266 29.33 -7.97 17.34
C GLY A 266 28.14 -8.54 16.56
N PRO A 267 28.38 -9.51 15.65
CA PRO A 267 27.31 -10.17 14.92
C PRO A 267 26.41 -11.00 15.86
N PRO A 268 25.09 -11.06 15.62
CA PRO A 268 24.18 -11.83 16.46
C PRO A 268 24.46 -13.33 16.36
N GLU A 269 24.60 -13.98 17.53
CA GLU A 269 24.72 -15.44 17.64
C GLU A 269 23.36 -16.06 18.01
N TRP A 270 22.93 -17.06 17.24
CA TRP A 270 21.67 -17.75 17.49
C TRP A 270 21.88 -18.95 18.42
N PRO A 271 21.13 -19.05 19.54
CA PRO A 271 21.15 -20.24 20.38
C PRO A 271 20.53 -21.44 19.64
N PRO A 272 20.84 -22.68 20.08
CA PRO A 272 20.10 -23.84 19.60
C PRO A 272 18.61 -23.70 19.93
N PRO A 273 17.70 -24.17 19.05
CA PRO A 273 16.28 -24.16 19.36
C PRO A 273 15.96 -25.06 20.57
N PRO A 274 14.87 -24.79 21.31
CA PRO A 274 14.37 -25.68 22.36
C PRO A 274 14.20 -27.13 21.85
N ALA A 275 14.31 -28.12 22.73
CA ALA A 275 14.23 -29.52 22.31
C ALA A 275 12.79 -29.95 21.97
N THR A 276 11.79 -29.39 22.68
CA THR A 276 10.37 -29.66 22.43
C THR A 276 9.51 -28.40 22.58
N ALA A 277 8.30 -28.43 22.01
CA ALA A 277 7.35 -27.34 22.15
C ALA A 277 6.95 -27.11 23.63
N GLU A 278 6.88 -28.18 24.43
CA GLU A 278 6.58 -28.09 25.87
C GLU A 278 7.68 -27.32 26.64
N GLU A 279 8.95 -27.55 26.30
CA GLU A 279 10.08 -26.82 26.89
C GLU A 279 10.03 -25.33 26.51
N GLN A 280 9.73 -25.03 25.24
CA GLN A 280 9.54 -23.66 24.78
C GLN A 280 8.40 -22.96 25.54
N CYS A 281 7.25 -23.61 25.69
CA CYS A 281 6.10 -23.06 26.42
C CYS A 281 6.38 -22.88 27.92
N ALA A 282 7.20 -23.74 28.54
CA ALA A 282 7.62 -23.55 29.93
C ALA A 282 8.52 -22.32 30.10
N THR A 283 9.43 -22.10 29.15
CA THR A 283 10.32 -20.93 29.13
C THR A 283 9.55 -19.64 28.88
N GLU A 284 8.60 -19.67 27.94
CA GLU A 284 7.69 -18.55 27.66
C GLU A 284 6.91 -18.15 28.92
N ARG A 285 6.33 -19.12 29.64
CA ARG A 285 5.59 -18.85 30.88
C ARG A 285 6.40 -18.10 31.92
N ALA A 286 7.69 -18.40 32.04
CA ALA A 286 8.59 -17.66 32.94
C ALA A 286 8.87 -16.25 32.41
N ALA A 287 9.18 -16.13 31.12
CA ALA A 287 9.42 -14.85 30.47
C ALA A 287 8.22 -13.90 30.52
N GLU A 288 6.99 -14.41 30.42
CA GLU A 288 5.76 -13.60 30.55
C GLU A 288 5.66 -12.96 31.93
N LEU A 289 5.97 -13.71 32.99
CA LEU A 289 6.01 -13.18 34.35
C LEU A 289 7.12 -12.14 34.52
N ASP A 290 8.29 -12.39 33.94
CA ASP A 290 9.42 -11.45 34.00
C ASP A 290 9.10 -10.13 33.28
N VAL A 291 8.47 -10.18 32.11
CA VAL A 291 8.03 -8.98 31.37
C VAL A 291 6.99 -8.20 32.18
N ARG A 292 6.04 -8.88 32.82
CA ARG A 292 5.04 -8.21 33.68
C ARG A 292 5.66 -7.58 34.91
N ALA A 293 6.58 -8.28 35.57
CA ALA A 293 7.34 -7.72 36.69
C ALA A 293 8.13 -6.49 36.25
N PHE A 294 8.78 -6.55 35.08
CA PHE A 294 9.53 -5.43 34.53
C PHE A 294 8.66 -4.18 34.30
N TYR A 295 7.44 -4.34 33.78
CA TYR A 295 6.52 -3.20 33.64
C TYR A 295 6.23 -2.51 34.98
N GLU A 296 5.94 -3.29 36.03
CA GLU A 296 5.63 -2.78 37.37
C GLU A 296 6.86 -2.14 38.03
N GLU A 297 8.01 -2.81 38.00
CA GLU A 297 9.26 -2.35 38.61
C GLU A 297 9.77 -1.05 37.99
N ARG A 298 9.58 -0.87 36.69
CA ARG A 298 9.99 0.32 35.95
C ARG A 298 8.93 1.41 35.92
N GLY A 299 7.74 1.17 36.48
CA GLY A 299 6.63 2.11 36.45
C GLY A 299 6.18 2.44 35.02
N LEU A 300 6.14 1.44 34.14
CA LEU A 300 5.83 1.62 32.72
C LEU A 300 4.35 1.37 32.43
N LEU A 301 3.77 0.27 32.92
CA LEU A 301 2.37 -0.13 32.64
C LEU A 301 1.84 -0.97 33.80
N SER A 302 0.60 -0.73 34.23
CA SER A 302 -0.02 -1.51 35.29
C SER A 302 -0.36 -2.93 34.86
N GLN A 303 -0.16 -3.89 35.76
CA GLN A 303 -0.50 -5.31 35.61
C GLN A 303 -1.54 -5.72 36.67
N PRO A 304 -2.81 -5.27 36.53
CA PRO A 304 -3.82 -5.50 37.56
C PRO A 304 -4.11 -7.00 37.74
N ALA A 305 -4.48 -7.41 38.96
CA ALA A 305 -4.78 -8.82 39.26
C ALA A 305 -5.95 -9.41 38.43
N SER A 306 -6.80 -8.54 37.87
CA SER A 306 -7.87 -8.91 36.95
C SER A 306 -7.39 -9.26 35.54
N LEU A 307 -6.16 -8.86 35.17
CA LEU A 307 -5.53 -9.19 33.90
C LEU A 307 -4.90 -10.58 34.03
N ARG A 308 -5.48 -11.53 33.28
CA ARG A 308 -5.00 -12.91 33.19
C ARG A 308 -3.74 -12.98 32.33
N HIS A 309 -3.27 -14.19 32.02
CA HIS A 309 -1.98 -14.37 31.37
C HIS A 309 -2.12 -14.63 29.88
N TYR A 310 -1.13 -14.16 29.12
CA TYR A 310 -0.84 -14.67 27.79
C TYR A 310 -0.03 -15.95 27.93
N ARG A 311 -0.43 -17.02 27.24
CA ARG A 311 0.15 -18.36 27.40
C ARG A 311 0.42 -19.01 26.05
N ASN A 312 1.65 -19.44 25.86
CA ASN A 312 1.96 -20.30 24.73
C ASN A 312 1.69 -21.77 25.06
N LEU A 313 1.08 -22.49 24.11
CA LEU A 313 0.80 -23.93 24.19
C LEU A 313 1.36 -24.66 22.95
N PRO A 314 1.73 -25.96 23.08
CA PRO A 314 2.02 -26.78 21.90
C PRO A 314 0.80 -26.87 20.99
N ARG A 315 1.00 -26.74 19.68
CA ARG A 315 -0.11 -26.82 18.72
C ARG A 315 -0.80 -28.20 18.75
N PRO A 316 -2.12 -28.28 18.94
CA PRO A 316 -2.84 -29.55 18.86
C PRO A 316 -2.75 -30.16 17.46
N ALA A 317 -2.70 -31.50 17.40
CA ALA A 317 -2.56 -32.22 16.14
C ALA A 317 -3.69 -31.91 15.14
N TYR A 318 -4.93 -31.72 15.60
CA TYR A 318 -6.06 -31.36 14.74
C TYR A 318 -5.96 -29.97 14.13
N LEU A 319 -5.18 -29.06 14.71
CA LEU A 319 -5.02 -27.69 14.22
C LEU A 319 -3.88 -27.59 13.19
N GLU A 320 -2.88 -28.48 13.30
CA GLU A 320 -1.67 -28.47 12.47
C GLU A 320 -1.94 -28.44 10.95
N PRO A 321 -2.89 -29.21 10.38
CA PRO A 321 -3.17 -29.17 8.93
C PRO A 321 -3.73 -27.81 8.46
N LEU A 322 -4.31 -27.03 9.36
CA LEU A 322 -5.02 -25.77 9.05
C LEU A 322 -4.22 -24.52 9.42
N ARG A 323 -2.96 -24.66 9.84
CA ARG A 323 -2.10 -23.56 10.32
C ARG A 323 -1.87 -22.42 9.33
N TRP A 324 -2.14 -22.63 8.05
CA TRP A 324 -1.95 -21.64 6.98
C TRP A 324 -3.09 -20.62 6.89
N LEU A 325 -4.17 -20.80 7.66
CA LEU A 325 -5.37 -19.93 7.63
C LEU A 325 -5.27 -18.67 8.50
N GLY A 326 -4.16 -18.48 9.20
CA GLY A 326 -3.88 -17.30 10.02
C GLY A 326 -3.14 -17.62 11.30
N VAL A 327 -3.05 -16.61 12.17
CA VAL A 327 -2.42 -16.73 13.48
C VAL A 327 -3.23 -17.68 14.37
N SER A 328 -2.54 -18.58 15.08
CA SER A 328 -3.14 -19.64 15.89
C SER A 328 -3.33 -19.19 17.33
N ASP A 329 -4.04 -18.09 17.51
CA ASP A 329 -4.21 -17.42 18.81
C ASP A 329 -5.68 -17.44 19.25
N ASP A 330 -5.93 -17.71 20.52
CA ASP A 330 -7.24 -17.59 21.17
C ASP A 330 -7.08 -16.66 22.37
N LEU A 331 -7.11 -15.35 22.12
CA LEU A 331 -6.67 -14.34 23.09
C LEU A 331 -7.70 -14.10 24.21
N THR A 332 -8.88 -13.55 23.90
CA THR A 332 -10.00 -13.37 24.85
C THR A 332 -11.19 -12.71 24.13
N ASP A 333 -12.33 -12.57 24.81
CA ASP A 333 -13.49 -11.78 24.41
C ASP A 333 -14.23 -11.24 25.64
N GLU A 334 -15.36 -10.55 25.44
CA GLU A 334 -16.14 -9.92 26.52
C GLU A 334 -16.64 -10.90 27.60
N ASP A 335 -16.78 -12.19 27.26
CA ASP A 335 -17.29 -13.23 28.17
C ASP A 335 -16.15 -14.07 28.80
N ARG A 336 -14.94 -14.05 28.22
CA ARG A 336 -13.78 -14.86 28.65
C ARG A 336 -12.68 -14.08 29.36
N LEU A 337 -13.02 -12.93 29.92
CA LEU A 337 -12.08 -12.06 30.63
C LEU A 337 -11.45 -12.67 31.89
N ALA A 338 -12.01 -13.76 32.40
CA ALA A 338 -11.49 -14.49 33.56
C ALA A 338 -10.53 -15.64 33.19
N GLU A 339 -10.28 -15.87 31.90
CA GLU A 339 -9.44 -16.94 31.36
C GLU A 339 -8.09 -16.39 30.83
N ASP A 340 -7.09 -17.27 30.74
CA ASP A 340 -5.81 -16.94 30.10
C ASP A 340 -6.01 -16.91 28.57
N GLY A 341 -5.32 -16.00 27.90
CA GLY A 341 -5.21 -16.01 26.44
C GLY A 341 -4.17 -17.01 25.97
N VAL A 342 -4.41 -17.65 24.84
CA VAL A 342 -3.61 -18.76 24.33
C VAL A 342 -3.02 -18.42 22.97
N SER A 343 -1.77 -18.79 22.74
CA SER A 343 -1.14 -18.81 21.41
C SER A 343 -0.44 -20.15 21.17
N TYR A 344 -0.56 -20.71 19.96
CA TYR A 344 0.02 -22.02 19.65
C TYR A 344 1.38 -21.93 18.94
N VAL A 345 2.42 -22.46 19.57
CA VAL A 345 3.77 -22.49 18.99
C VAL A 345 3.94 -23.67 18.02
N PRO A 346 4.68 -23.49 16.91
CA PRO A 346 5.10 -24.60 16.08
C PRO A 346 6.14 -25.47 16.82
N ALA A 347 6.35 -26.69 16.32
CA ALA A 347 7.44 -27.52 16.79
C ALA A 347 8.80 -26.79 16.61
N PRO A 348 9.65 -26.70 17.65
CA PRO A 348 10.94 -26.05 17.54
C PRO A 348 11.84 -26.70 16.49
N GLY A 349 12.67 -25.88 15.82
CA GLY A 349 13.67 -26.40 14.89
C GLY A 349 14.48 -25.33 14.16
N PRO A 350 15.61 -25.70 13.53
CA PRO A 350 16.47 -24.77 12.82
C PRO A 350 15.85 -24.19 11.54
N GLY A 351 14.82 -24.86 11.00
CA GLY A 351 14.05 -24.43 9.83
C GLY A 351 12.84 -23.55 10.14
N LEU A 352 12.69 -23.08 11.39
CA LEU A 352 11.60 -22.17 11.73
C LEU A 352 11.71 -20.85 10.94
N PRO A 353 10.58 -20.29 10.47
CA PRO A 353 10.54 -18.93 9.93
C PRO A 353 11.08 -17.92 10.94
N TYR A 354 11.60 -16.80 10.43
CA TYR A 354 12.36 -15.81 11.20
C TYR A 354 11.70 -15.41 12.53
N PHE A 355 10.42 -15.03 12.52
CA PHE A 355 9.68 -14.62 13.72
C PHE A 355 9.53 -15.75 14.75
N TYR A 356 9.15 -16.97 14.31
CA TYR A 356 9.05 -18.12 15.21
C TYR A 356 10.42 -18.52 15.77
N ARG A 357 11.49 -18.37 14.98
CA ARG A 357 12.86 -18.62 15.43
C ARG A 357 13.30 -17.58 16.46
N ALA A 358 12.95 -16.31 16.28
CA ALA A 358 13.20 -15.25 17.26
C ALA A 358 12.51 -15.57 18.59
N ASN A 359 11.22 -15.89 18.55
CA ASN A 359 10.44 -16.22 19.75
C ASN A 359 10.93 -17.51 20.43
N ALA A 360 11.43 -18.48 19.66
CA ALA A 360 12.04 -19.70 20.21
C ALA A 360 13.42 -19.44 20.84
N ALA A 361 14.19 -18.47 20.33
CA ALA A 361 15.49 -18.11 20.87
C ALA A 361 15.40 -17.27 22.15
N ASP A 362 14.42 -16.36 22.21
CA ASP A 362 14.08 -15.56 23.39
C ASP A 362 12.57 -15.24 23.38
N PRO A 363 11.74 -15.93 24.19
CA PRO A 363 10.28 -15.76 24.18
C PRO A 363 9.83 -14.33 24.46
N ARG A 364 10.65 -13.53 25.16
CA ARG A 364 10.35 -12.11 25.41
C ARG A 364 10.13 -11.35 24.10
N ALA A 365 10.81 -11.72 23.00
CA ALA A 365 10.64 -11.07 21.69
C ALA A 365 9.20 -11.15 21.16
N GLY A 366 8.50 -12.27 21.42
CA GLY A 366 7.10 -12.43 21.05
C GLY A 366 6.15 -11.80 22.05
N ILE A 367 6.42 -11.97 23.36
CA ILE A 367 5.56 -11.47 24.44
C ILE A 367 5.38 -9.94 24.38
N ILE A 368 6.43 -9.20 24.05
CA ILE A 368 6.37 -7.73 23.98
C ILE A 368 5.54 -7.21 22.79
N HIS A 369 5.10 -8.07 21.87
CA HIS A 369 4.21 -7.72 20.76
C HIS A 369 2.87 -8.45 20.88
N GLU A 370 2.88 -9.78 20.81
CA GLU A 370 1.66 -10.61 20.85
C GLU A 370 1.00 -10.60 22.22
N GLY A 371 1.80 -10.63 23.29
CA GLY A 371 1.30 -10.46 24.65
C GLY A 371 0.67 -9.08 24.87
N VAL A 372 1.11 -8.05 24.13
CA VAL A 372 0.50 -6.71 24.18
C VAL A 372 -0.88 -6.71 23.53
N HIS A 373 -1.07 -7.41 22.40
CA HIS A 373 -2.41 -7.56 21.80
C HIS A 373 -3.40 -8.21 22.76
N TYR A 374 -2.97 -9.26 23.46
CA TYR A 374 -3.77 -9.85 24.54
C TYR A 374 -4.09 -8.83 25.65
N GLN A 375 -3.08 -8.12 26.18
CA GLN A 375 -3.28 -7.14 27.24
C GLN A 375 -4.23 -6.02 26.81
N GLN A 376 -4.07 -5.50 25.60
CA GLN A 376 -4.91 -4.46 25.03
C GLN A 376 -6.36 -4.94 24.91
N LEU A 377 -6.60 -6.13 24.33
CA LEU A 377 -7.94 -6.69 24.23
C LEU A 377 -8.58 -6.87 25.62
N ALA A 378 -7.87 -7.50 26.55
CA ALA A 378 -8.37 -7.76 27.89
C ALA A 378 -8.74 -6.46 28.64
N LEU A 379 -7.95 -5.40 28.50
CA LEU A 379 -8.23 -4.09 29.12
C LEU A 379 -9.37 -3.36 28.38
N THR A 380 -9.37 -3.36 27.06
CA THR A 380 -10.40 -2.71 26.23
C THR A 380 -11.78 -3.32 26.48
N TRP A 381 -11.90 -4.65 26.61
CA TRP A 381 -13.18 -5.30 26.95
C TRP A 381 -13.73 -4.92 28.33
N ARG A 382 -12.90 -4.39 29.23
CA ARG A 382 -13.34 -3.87 30.54
C ARG A 382 -13.70 -2.39 30.49
N HIS A 383 -13.50 -1.71 29.36
CA HIS A 383 -13.81 -0.30 29.23
C HIS A 383 -15.30 -0.05 29.49
N PRO A 384 -15.68 0.95 30.31
CA PRO A 384 -17.08 1.16 30.68
C PRO A 384 -17.97 1.55 29.51
N ASP A 385 -17.43 2.28 28.52
CA ASP A 385 -18.14 2.66 27.30
C ASP A 385 -18.16 1.52 26.26
N PRO A 386 -19.34 1.00 25.88
CA PRO A 386 -19.48 -0.02 24.84
C PRO A 386 -18.91 0.38 23.47
N ALA A 387 -18.87 1.69 23.16
CA ALA A 387 -18.32 2.16 21.89
C ALA A 387 -16.83 1.84 21.76
N HIS A 388 -16.08 1.94 22.85
CA HIS A 388 -14.66 1.61 22.90
C HIS A 388 -14.45 0.10 22.84
N ARG A 389 -15.22 -0.67 23.63
CA ARG A 389 -15.09 -2.14 23.72
C ARG A 389 -15.10 -2.83 22.35
N ARG A 390 -15.98 -2.38 21.46
CA ARG A 390 -16.26 -3.06 20.19
C ARG A 390 -15.57 -2.43 18.98
N PHE A 391 -14.99 -1.24 19.13
CA PHE A 391 -14.30 -0.58 18.05
C PHE A 391 -12.97 -1.28 17.77
N TYR A 392 -12.65 -1.47 16.49
CA TYR A 392 -11.39 -2.05 16.05
C TYR A 392 -10.77 -1.23 14.91
N ASP A 393 -9.51 -0.85 15.09
CA ASP A 393 -8.65 -0.34 14.04
C ASP A 393 -7.23 -0.88 14.22
N SER A 394 -6.64 -1.40 13.15
CA SER A 394 -5.30 -1.97 13.19
C SER A 394 -4.21 -0.93 13.49
N VAL A 395 -4.41 0.35 13.15
CA VAL A 395 -3.41 1.42 13.38
C VAL A 395 -3.08 1.58 14.88
N PRO A 396 -4.04 1.83 15.79
CA PRO A 396 -3.73 1.89 17.21
C PRO A 396 -3.29 0.54 17.78
N ASN A 397 -3.91 -0.58 17.38
CA ASN A 397 -3.56 -1.91 17.87
C ASN A 397 -2.08 -2.27 17.61
N GLU A 398 -1.68 -2.23 16.33
CA GLU A 398 -0.32 -2.55 15.90
C GLU A 398 0.67 -1.48 16.33
N GLY A 399 0.23 -0.21 16.33
CA GLY A 399 1.01 0.91 16.78
C GLY A 399 1.41 0.84 18.24
N ILE A 400 0.50 0.41 19.13
CA ILE A 400 0.75 0.26 20.56
C ILE A 400 1.70 -0.91 20.82
N ALA A 401 1.47 -2.07 20.20
CA ALA A 401 2.36 -3.23 20.33
C ALA A 401 3.78 -2.92 19.82
N PHE A 402 3.89 -2.24 18.67
CA PHE A 402 5.19 -1.89 18.11
C PHE A 402 5.87 -0.70 18.85
N TYR A 403 5.10 0.20 19.44
CA TYR A 403 5.63 1.18 20.41
C TYR A 403 6.22 0.47 21.63
N ASN A 404 5.50 -0.51 22.18
CA ASN A 404 5.91 -1.25 23.37
C ASN A 404 7.26 -1.95 23.16
N GLU A 405 7.47 -2.58 22.00
CA GLU A 405 8.75 -3.21 21.66
C GLU A 405 9.94 -2.26 21.83
N GLU A 406 9.81 -1.03 21.33
CA GLU A 406 10.88 -0.05 21.47
C GLU A 406 10.95 0.52 22.89
N MET A 407 9.81 0.78 23.55
CA MET A 407 9.79 1.28 24.92
C MET A 407 10.54 0.36 25.87
N VAL A 408 10.24 -0.94 25.87
CA VAL A 408 10.87 -1.91 26.79
C VAL A 408 12.34 -2.17 26.43
N LEU A 409 12.68 -2.08 25.14
CA LEU A 409 14.07 -2.08 24.69
C LEU A 409 14.85 -0.90 25.28
N GLN A 410 14.32 0.32 25.19
CA GLN A 410 14.95 1.53 25.75
C GLN A 410 14.97 1.53 27.29
N ALA A 411 13.99 0.89 27.93
CA ALA A 411 13.93 0.76 29.38
C ALA A 411 14.90 -0.30 29.95
N GLY A 412 15.55 -1.09 29.10
CA GLY A 412 16.59 -2.04 29.49
C GLY A 412 16.12 -3.49 29.68
N LEU A 413 14.96 -3.89 29.14
CA LEU A 413 14.47 -5.29 29.24
C LEU A 413 15.47 -6.29 28.61
N PHE A 414 16.22 -5.84 27.61
CA PHE A 414 17.13 -6.66 26.82
C PHE A 414 18.60 -6.29 27.01
N ASP A 415 18.98 -5.67 28.12
CA ASP A 415 20.40 -5.32 28.37
C ASP A 415 21.32 -6.55 28.33
N ASP A 416 20.81 -7.70 28.75
CA ASP A 416 21.49 -9.00 28.77
C ASP A 416 21.34 -9.82 27.47
N ALA A 417 20.56 -9.33 26.49
CA ALA A 417 20.19 -10.09 25.28
C ALA A 417 20.53 -9.36 23.97
N PRO A 418 21.82 -9.33 23.56
CA PRO A 418 22.25 -8.69 22.32
C PRO A 418 21.53 -9.18 21.06
N LEU A 419 21.27 -10.50 20.96
CA LEU A 419 20.52 -11.08 19.85
C LEU A 419 19.13 -10.43 19.75
N THR A 420 18.40 -10.36 20.85
CA THR A 420 17.02 -9.84 20.89
C THR A 420 16.99 -8.35 20.56
N ARG A 421 17.97 -7.55 21.03
CA ARG A 421 18.10 -6.15 20.61
C ARG A 421 18.26 -6.01 19.10
N ALA A 422 19.16 -6.80 18.50
CA ALA A 422 19.37 -6.80 17.05
C ALA A 422 18.10 -7.22 16.28
N ILE A 423 17.35 -8.19 16.79
CA ILE A 423 16.06 -8.62 16.22
C ILE A 423 15.03 -7.48 16.26
N VAL A 424 14.89 -6.78 17.39
CA VAL A 424 13.92 -5.67 17.51
C VAL A 424 14.27 -4.54 16.51
N TYR A 425 15.54 -4.19 16.31
CA TYR A 425 15.93 -3.23 15.27
C TYR A 425 15.63 -3.72 13.85
N ASN A 426 15.78 -5.02 13.59
CA ASN A 426 15.39 -5.62 12.32
C ASN A 426 13.87 -5.53 12.09
N PHE A 427 13.06 -5.83 13.11
CA PHE A 427 11.60 -5.65 13.05
C PHE A 427 11.22 -4.21 12.79
N MET A 428 11.95 -3.24 13.37
CA MET A 428 11.73 -1.82 13.10
C MET A 428 11.95 -1.49 11.63
N ARG A 429 13.06 -1.95 11.04
CA ARG A 429 13.36 -1.73 9.63
C ARG A 429 12.27 -2.34 8.74
N LEU A 430 11.88 -3.59 9.00
CA LEU A 430 10.85 -4.29 8.22
C LEU A 430 9.52 -3.53 8.23
N ARG A 431 9.03 -3.12 9.41
CA ARG A 431 7.74 -2.42 9.54
C ARG A 431 7.76 -1.02 8.95
N ALA A 432 8.91 -0.34 8.90
CA ALA A 432 9.06 0.90 8.15
C ALA A 432 8.95 0.67 6.62
N ILE A 433 9.58 -0.39 6.09
CA ILE A 433 9.50 -0.77 4.67
C ILE A 433 8.07 -1.14 4.26
N ARG A 434 7.33 -1.84 5.13
CA ARG A 434 5.92 -2.20 4.88
C ARG A 434 5.04 -0.99 4.59
N VAL A 435 5.28 0.15 5.26
CA VAL A 435 4.56 1.40 4.97
C VAL A 435 4.79 1.84 3.54
N GLU A 436 6.04 1.84 3.07
CA GLU A 436 6.39 2.27 1.72
C GLU A 436 5.72 1.38 0.68
N VAL A 437 5.77 0.06 0.89
CA VAL A 437 5.17 -0.92 -0.02
C VAL A 437 3.65 -0.76 -0.08
N ASP A 438 2.98 -0.72 1.08
CA ASP A 438 1.53 -0.62 1.20
C ASP A 438 0.99 0.67 0.56
N VAL A 439 1.58 1.82 0.90
CA VAL A 439 1.17 3.12 0.34
C VAL A 439 1.40 3.16 -1.17
N ARG A 440 2.56 2.72 -1.67
CA ARG A 440 2.85 2.77 -3.12
C ARG A 440 1.96 1.82 -3.93
N LEU A 441 1.66 0.63 -3.39
CA LEU A 441 0.67 -0.29 -3.98
C LEU A 441 -0.72 0.36 -4.03
N ALA A 442 -1.16 0.97 -2.92
CA ALA A 442 -2.47 1.61 -2.84
C ALA A 442 -2.61 2.76 -3.84
N LEU A 443 -1.55 3.54 -4.04
CA LEU A 443 -1.50 4.66 -4.98
C LEU A 443 -1.34 4.22 -6.44
N GLY A 444 -0.92 2.97 -6.69
CA GLY A 444 -0.62 2.47 -8.03
C GLY A 444 0.74 2.93 -8.56
N GLU A 445 1.66 3.31 -7.68
CA GLU A 445 3.03 3.70 -8.04
C GLU A 445 3.93 2.48 -8.32
N ILE A 446 3.60 1.34 -7.70
CA ILE A 446 4.22 0.04 -7.93
C ILE A 446 3.13 -1.02 -8.07
N ASP A 447 3.37 -2.07 -8.85
CA ASP A 447 2.53 -3.25 -8.91
C ASP A 447 3.00 -4.32 -7.89
N ILE A 448 2.26 -5.43 -7.77
CA ILE A 448 2.56 -6.52 -6.83
C ILE A 448 3.97 -7.09 -7.07
N ASP A 449 4.37 -7.25 -8.32
CA ASP A 449 5.70 -7.78 -8.66
C ASP A 449 6.82 -6.78 -8.37
N GLY A 450 6.58 -5.49 -8.56
CA GLY A 450 7.47 -4.40 -8.16
C GLY A 450 7.65 -4.32 -6.64
N ALA A 451 6.55 -4.42 -5.90
CA ALA A 451 6.55 -4.51 -4.45
C ALA A 451 7.31 -5.74 -3.94
N ALA A 452 7.12 -6.91 -4.55
CA ALA A 452 7.84 -8.13 -4.21
C ALA A 452 9.36 -7.97 -4.42
N ARG A 453 9.78 -7.36 -5.53
CA ARG A 453 11.20 -7.04 -5.77
C ARG A 453 11.75 -6.08 -4.74
N MET A 454 11.01 -5.02 -4.41
CA MET A 454 11.39 -4.05 -3.38
C MET A 454 11.57 -4.73 -2.01
N LEU A 455 10.62 -5.59 -1.60
CA LEU A 455 10.71 -6.33 -0.34
C LEU A 455 11.94 -7.25 -0.30
N ARG A 456 12.17 -8.03 -1.37
CA ARG A 456 13.34 -8.92 -1.50
C ARG A 456 14.67 -8.16 -1.43
N ASP A 457 14.75 -6.97 -2.00
CA ASP A 457 16.00 -6.20 -2.06
C ASP A 457 16.32 -5.52 -0.72
N LEU A 458 15.30 -5.22 0.09
CA LEU A 458 15.43 -4.52 1.37
C LEU A 458 15.41 -5.46 2.59
N VAL A 459 14.89 -6.67 2.44
CA VAL A 459 14.70 -7.66 3.50
C VAL A 459 15.13 -9.03 2.97
N PRO A 460 15.83 -9.88 3.76
CA PRO A 460 16.26 -11.21 3.33
C PRO A 460 15.08 -12.20 3.22
N LEU A 461 14.19 -11.97 2.25
CA LEU A 461 13.03 -12.80 1.90
C LEU A 461 13.24 -13.36 0.49
N ASP A 462 12.77 -14.59 0.24
CA ASP A 462 12.68 -15.10 -1.12
C ASP A 462 11.55 -14.39 -1.90
N LEU A 463 11.60 -14.46 -3.23
CA LEU A 463 10.69 -13.72 -4.10
C LEU A 463 9.24 -14.21 -3.97
N ASP A 464 9.02 -15.49 -3.70
CA ASP A 464 7.68 -16.04 -3.59
C ASP A 464 7.01 -15.51 -2.32
N THR A 465 7.71 -15.58 -1.17
CA THR A 465 7.28 -14.99 0.12
C THR A 465 7.03 -13.48 -0.02
N ALA A 466 7.94 -12.76 -0.68
CA ALA A 466 7.79 -11.33 -0.91
C ALA A 466 6.56 -10.98 -1.78
N ARG A 467 6.22 -11.85 -2.75
CA ARG A 467 5.04 -11.68 -3.60
C ARG A 467 3.74 -11.93 -2.83
N GLU A 468 3.71 -12.86 -1.87
CA GLU A 468 2.54 -13.08 -1.01
C GLU A 468 2.27 -11.86 -0.14
N GLU A 469 3.32 -11.31 0.48
CA GLU A 469 3.23 -10.13 1.33
C GLU A 469 2.77 -8.90 0.54
N ALA A 470 3.34 -8.68 -0.66
CA ALA A 470 2.88 -7.63 -1.57
C ALA A 470 1.41 -7.82 -1.99
N ALA A 471 1.00 -9.04 -2.34
CA ALA A 471 -0.40 -9.33 -2.70
C ALA A 471 -1.35 -9.14 -1.52
N PHE A 472 -0.92 -9.47 -0.29
CA PHE A 472 -1.69 -9.24 0.93
C PHE A 472 -1.93 -7.74 1.18
N PHE A 473 -0.91 -6.89 1.06
CA PHE A 473 -1.08 -5.43 1.19
C PHE A 473 -1.96 -4.87 0.05
N ALA A 474 -1.81 -5.38 -1.18
CA ALA A 474 -2.69 -4.99 -2.29
C ALA A 474 -4.16 -5.39 -2.06
N ALA A 475 -4.41 -6.51 -1.38
CA ALA A 475 -5.74 -6.97 -1.00
C ALA A 475 -6.31 -6.18 0.20
N THR A 476 -5.44 -5.71 1.10
CA THR A 476 -5.79 -5.00 2.35
C THR A 476 -5.06 -3.65 2.48
N PRO A 477 -5.31 -2.67 1.58
CA PRO A 477 -4.56 -1.42 1.59
C PRO A 477 -4.72 -0.68 2.92
N GLY A 478 -3.59 -0.26 3.49
CA GLY A 478 -3.51 0.39 4.79
C GLY A 478 -3.21 -0.54 5.97
N GLN A 479 -3.06 -1.85 5.73
CA GLN A 479 -2.60 -2.79 6.75
C GLN A 479 -1.10 -2.63 7.00
N GLY A 480 -0.26 -2.56 5.96
CA GLY A 480 1.19 -2.51 6.13
C GLY A 480 1.67 -1.25 6.85
N LEU A 481 0.94 -0.13 6.70
CA LEU A 481 1.25 1.11 7.40
C LEU A 481 0.89 1.13 8.89
N SER A 482 -0.01 0.24 9.34
CA SER A 482 -0.64 0.33 10.68
C SER A 482 0.40 0.34 11.80
N TYR A 483 1.38 -0.55 11.72
CA TYR A 483 2.47 -0.72 12.67
C TYR A 483 3.22 0.60 12.91
N GLN A 484 3.96 1.06 11.89
CA GLN A 484 4.90 2.17 12.05
C GLN A 484 4.18 3.51 12.18
N VAL A 485 3.08 3.73 11.44
CA VAL A 485 2.31 4.99 11.55
C VAL A 485 1.64 5.10 12.91
N GLY A 486 1.04 4.00 13.40
CA GLY A 486 0.47 3.95 14.74
C GLY A 486 1.50 4.23 15.83
N LYS A 487 2.68 3.59 15.76
CA LYS A 487 3.78 3.85 16.70
C LYS A 487 4.21 5.31 16.71
N VAL A 488 4.33 5.95 15.54
CA VAL A 488 4.67 7.38 15.44
C VAL A 488 3.61 8.25 16.11
N GLN A 489 2.33 7.92 15.96
CA GLN A 489 1.24 8.62 16.66
C GLN A 489 1.34 8.45 18.18
N VAL A 490 1.62 7.24 18.68
CA VAL A 490 1.82 6.99 20.12
C VAL A 490 2.98 7.82 20.66
N MET A 491 4.13 7.82 19.97
CA MET A 491 5.31 8.59 20.37
C MET A 491 5.02 10.10 20.43
N ARG A 492 4.31 10.64 19.42
CA ARG A 492 3.91 12.05 19.39
C ARG A 492 2.91 12.38 20.50
N LEU A 493 1.93 11.51 20.73
CA LEU A 493 0.94 11.66 21.79
C LEU A 493 1.59 11.68 23.18
N LEU A 494 2.50 10.74 23.45
CA LEU A 494 3.31 10.69 24.66
C LEU A 494 4.14 11.98 24.85
N ALA A 495 4.88 12.40 23.83
CA ALA A 495 5.72 13.59 23.91
C ALA A 495 4.89 14.87 24.15
N ASP A 496 3.70 14.97 23.55
CA ASP A 496 2.80 16.10 23.74
C ASP A 496 2.17 16.09 25.14
N ALA A 497 1.77 14.92 25.64
CA ALA A 497 1.26 14.75 27.00
C ALA A 497 2.30 15.18 28.04
N ALA A 498 3.53 14.69 27.90
CA ALA A 498 4.64 15.04 28.79
C ALA A 498 4.96 16.54 28.75
N ARG A 499 5.00 17.16 27.56
CA ARG A 499 5.23 18.61 27.44
C ARG A 499 4.13 19.45 28.08
N ARG A 500 2.86 19.02 28.00
CA ARG A 500 1.74 19.74 28.61
C ARG A 500 1.73 19.61 30.14
N ALA A 501 2.03 18.42 30.65
CA ALA A 501 2.02 18.14 32.09
C ALA A 501 3.28 18.63 32.83
N GLY A 502 4.41 18.81 32.11
CA GLY A 502 5.68 19.24 32.71
C GLY A 502 6.18 18.24 33.75
N ASP A 503 6.66 18.73 34.89
CA ASP A 503 7.18 17.90 36.00
C ASP A 503 6.11 16.99 36.64
N GLY A 504 4.83 17.21 36.35
CA GLY A 504 3.71 16.41 36.84
C GLY A 504 3.31 15.24 35.94
N PHE A 505 4.05 14.97 34.86
CA PHE A 505 3.73 13.88 33.94
C PHE A 505 3.93 12.51 34.58
N ASP A 506 2.89 11.67 34.55
CA ASP A 506 2.92 10.29 34.99
C ASP A 506 2.87 9.35 33.77
N LEU A 507 4.00 8.72 33.47
CA LEU A 507 4.15 7.80 32.34
C LEU A 507 3.27 6.57 32.47
N ARG A 508 3.12 6.02 33.69
CA ARG A 508 2.32 4.83 33.94
C ARG A 508 0.85 5.13 33.74
N ALA A 509 0.37 6.24 34.30
CA ALA A 509 -1.01 6.66 34.11
C ALA A 509 -1.35 6.94 32.64
N PHE A 510 -0.41 7.51 31.88
CA PHE A 510 -0.55 7.69 30.44
C PHE A 510 -0.71 6.34 29.71
N HIS A 511 0.16 5.37 29.98
CA HIS A 511 0.07 4.05 29.34
C HIS A 511 -1.17 3.26 29.75
N ASP A 512 -1.58 3.33 31.02
CA ASP A 512 -2.80 2.68 31.50
C ASP A 512 -4.03 3.18 30.72
N ALA A 513 -4.08 4.49 30.42
CA ALA A 513 -5.16 5.07 29.62
C ALA A 513 -5.05 4.66 28.13
N LEU A 514 -3.86 4.73 27.54
CA LEU A 514 -3.58 4.31 26.15
C LEU A 514 -3.98 2.84 25.89
N TRP A 515 -3.63 1.92 26.80
CA TRP A 515 -3.98 0.50 26.68
C TRP A 515 -5.47 0.23 26.91
N SER A 516 -6.13 1.01 27.76
CA SER A 516 -7.56 0.86 28.05
C SER A 516 -8.45 1.34 26.91
N ASP A 517 -8.06 2.41 26.21
CA ASP A 517 -8.70 2.85 24.96
C ASP A 517 -8.33 1.94 23.79
N GLY A 518 -7.11 1.38 23.82
CA GLY A 518 -6.65 0.28 22.99
C GLY A 518 -6.86 0.51 21.50
N ASN A 519 -7.90 -0.12 20.96
CA ASN A 519 -8.24 -0.17 19.53
C ASN A 519 -8.84 1.13 18.93
N VAL A 520 -9.07 2.15 19.74
CA VAL A 520 -9.63 3.45 19.28
C VAL A 520 -8.59 4.26 18.50
N PRO A 521 -8.94 5.00 17.42
CA PRO A 521 -7.95 5.73 16.63
C PRO A 521 -7.19 6.75 17.48
N LEU A 522 -5.87 6.83 17.34
CA LEU A 522 -5.02 7.64 18.21
C LEU A 522 -5.33 9.15 18.14
N ALA A 523 -5.94 9.64 17.05
CA ALA A 523 -6.44 11.01 16.95
C ALA A 523 -7.65 11.27 17.88
N VAL A 524 -8.47 10.24 18.15
CA VAL A 524 -9.58 10.29 19.12
C VAL A 524 -9.03 10.17 20.54
N GLN A 525 -8.08 9.27 20.78
CA GLN A 525 -7.40 9.18 22.08
C GLN A 525 -6.70 10.49 22.44
N ARG A 526 -6.12 11.19 21.45
CA ARG A 526 -5.55 12.54 21.65
C ARG A 526 -6.59 13.55 22.14
N LEU A 527 -7.79 13.53 21.58
CA LEU A 527 -8.91 14.35 22.08
C LEU A 527 -9.24 13.99 23.53
N GLN A 528 -9.31 12.69 23.86
CA GLN A 528 -9.65 12.23 25.21
C GLN A 528 -8.59 12.59 26.26
N LEU A 529 -7.32 12.35 25.95
CA LEU A 529 -6.22 12.52 26.90
C LEU A 529 -5.78 13.96 27.04
N LEU A 530 -5.84 14.74 25.95
CA LEU A 530 -5.24 16.08 25.89
C LEU A 530 -6.25 17.20 25.59
N ASP A 531 -7.54 16.89 25.42
CA ASP A 531 -8.58 17.85 24.97
C ASP A 531 -8.17 18.56 23.66
N ASP A 532 -7.56 17.81 22.74
CA ASP A 532 -6.99 18.34 21.49
C ASP A 532 -7.50 17.61 20.25
N ALA A 533 -8.49 18.22 19.59
CA ALA A 533 -9.03 17.76 18.31
C ALA A 533 -8.16 18.14 17.08
N GLY A 534 -6.92 18.60 17.26
CA GLY A 534 -6.05 19.07 16.17
C GLY A 534 -5.81 18.04 15.08
N ASP A 535 -5.54 16.79 15.45
CA ASP A 535 -5.33 15.71 14.49
C ASP A 535 -6.64 15.37 13.74
N LEU A 536 -7.78 15.36 14.44
CA LEU A 536 -9.09 15.15 13.84
C LEU A 536 -9.45 16.26 12.83
N ARG A 537 -9.22 17.53 13.19
CA ARG A 537 -9.43 18.68 12.28
C ARG A 537 -8.52 18.59 11.05
N ARG A 538 -7.28 18.13 11.23
CA ARG A 538 -6.34 17.95 10.12
C ARG A 538 -6.77 16.83 9.19
N ALA A 539 -7.23 15.70 9.74
CA ALA A 539 -7.80 14.60 8.96
C ALA A 539 -9.04 15.06 8.16
N ASP A 540 -9.94 15.82 8.78
CA ASP A 540 -11.11 16.39 8.07
C ASP A 540 -10.67 17.31 6.91
N ALA A 541 -9.73 18.22 7.16
CA ALA A 541 -9.23 19.12 6.12
C ALA A 541 -8.59 18.37 4.94
N LEU A 542 -7.85 17.29 5.22
CA LEU A 542 -7.25 16.44 4.17
C LEU A 542 -8.32 15.65 3.40
N ALA A 543 -9.36 15.16 4.09
CA ALA A 543 -10.47 14.50 3.44
C ALA A 543 -11.25 15.47 2.53
N ASP A 544 -11.52 16.69 3.00
CA ASP A 544 -12.30 17.68 2.28
C ASP A 544 -11.52 18.29 1.10
N ALA A 545 -10.21 18.53 1.26
CA ALA A 545 -9.35 19.04 0.18
C ALA A 545 -9.32 18.11 -1.04
N SER A 546 -9.39 16.78 -0.82
CA SER A 546 -9.43 15.81 -1.91
C SER A 546 -10.70 15.93 -2.77
N VAL A 547 -11.83 16.29 -2.15
CA VAL A 547 -13.15 16.46 -2.76
C VAL A 547 -13.30 17.85 -3.39
N ASP A 548 -12.81 18.89 -2.71
CA ASP A 548 -12.93 20.26 -3.18
C ASP A 548 -12.07 20.52 -4.41
N MET A 549 -10.83 20.00 -4.49
CA MET A 549 -9.95 20.23 -5.64
C MET A 549 -10.47 19.58 -6.94
N ARG A 550 -11.18 18.44 -6.85
CA ARG A 550 -11.78 17.80 -8.03
C ARG A 550 -13.00 18.55 -8.52
N ARG A 551 -13.90 18.93 -7.61
CA ARG A 551 -15.03 19.79 -7.96
C ARG A 551 -14.54 21.14 -8.52
N PHE A 552 -13.48 21.68 -7.95
CA PHE A 552 -12.86 22.91 -8.40
C PHE A 552 -12.22 22.74 -9.79
N ALA A 553 -11.55 21.60 -10.05
CA ALA A 553 -11.01 21.27 -11.36
C ALA A 553 -12.11 21.09 -12.41
N ASP A 554 -13.18 20.37 -12.09
CA ASP A 554 -14.36 20.23 -12.95
C ASP A 554 -14.97 21.61 -13.24
N ASP A 555 -15.13 22.47 -12.23
CA ASP A 555 -15.63 23.84 -12.39
C ASP A 555 -14.73 24.68 -13.31
N LEU A 556 -13.41 24.61 -13.11
CA LEU A 556 -12.44 25.32 -13.94
C LEU A 556 -12.48 24.84 -15.40
N VAL A 557 -12.47 23.53 -15.63
CA VAL A 557 -12.51 22.93 -16.97
C VAL A 557 -13.82 23.24 -17.67
N ASP A 558 -14.94 23.11 -16.97
CA ASP A 558 -16.25 23.45 -17.52
C ASP A 558 -16.32 24.93 -17.89
N ALA A 559 -15.76 25.83 -17.07
CA ALA A 559 -15.72 27.26 -17.37
C ALA A 559 -14.83 27.57 -18.59
N ILE A 560 -13.67 26.91 -18.73
CA ILE A 560 -12.82 27.01 -19.92
C ILE A 560 -13.55 26.46 -21.15
N ALA A 561 -14.12 25.27 -21.03
CA ALA A 561 -14.73 24.55 -22.15
C ALA A 561 -15.97 25.27 -22.69
N SER A 562 -16.80 25.80 -21.80
CA SER A 562 -18.00 26.56 -22.15
C SER A 562 -17.74 28.01 -22.58
N GLY A 563 -16.51 28.50 -22.40
CA GLY A 563 -16.17 29.90 -22.66
C GLY A 563 -16.75 30.89 -21.64
N ASP A 564 -17.15 30.43 -20.44
CA ASP A 564 -17.73 31.28 -19.39
C ASP A 564 -16.63 32.08 -18.66
N VAL A 565 -16.24 33.18 -19.31
CA VAL A 565 -15.24 34.10 -18.76
C VAL A 565 -15.65 34.77 -17.45
N ALA A 566 -16.94 34.91 -17.17
CA ALA A 566 -17.39 35.50 -15.91
C ALA A 566 -17.20 34.51 -14.75
N ARG A 567 -17.38 33.21 -15.02
CA ARG A 567 -17.08 32.14 -14.07
C ARG A 567 -15.59 31.98 -13.87
N LEU A 568 -14.79 31.97 -14.94
CA LEU A 568 -13.32 31.98 -14.86
C LEU A 568 -12.76 33.18 -14.10
N ASP A 569 -13.31 34.38 -14.31
CA ASP A 569 -12.88 35.60 -13.60
C ASP A 569 -13.06 35.47 -12.07
N ARG A 570 -14.10 34.76 -11.61
CA ARG A 570 -14.33 34.46 -10.19
C ARG A 570 -13.38 33.38 -9.65
N LEU A 571 -13.01 32.41 -10.49
CA LEU A 571 -12.08 31.34 -10.14
C LEU A 571 -10.62 31.82 -10.11
N TYR A 572 -10.27 32.85 -10.87
CA TYR A 572 -8.92 33.40 -10.96
C TYR A 572 -8.60 34.39 -9.85
N ALA A 573 -7.41 34.26 -9.27
CA ALA A 573 -6.80 35.31 -8.46
C ALA A 573 -6.42 36.50 -9.35
N GLU A 574 -6.36 37.71 -8.79
CA GLU A 574 -6.00 38.91 -9.55
C GLU A 574 -4.56 38.84 -10.11
N ASP A 575 -3.68 38.12 -9.44
CA ASP A 575 -2.27 37.95 -9.79
C ASP A 575 -1.95 36.68 -10.61
N ILE A 576 -2.97 36.03 -11.18
CA ILE A 576 -2.79 34.77 -11.92
C ILE A 576 -1.75 34.86 -13.06
N ARG A 577 -1.01 33.76 -13.26
CA ARG A 577 -0.15 33.53 -14.42
C ARG A 577 -0.52 32.23 -15.14
N VAL A 578 -0.83 32.32 -16.43
CA VAL A 578 -1.16 31.17 -17.29
C VAL A 578 -0.08 31.00 -18.34
N TRP A 579 0.67 29.90 -18.27
CA TRP A 579 1.79 29.59 -19.15
C TRP A 579 1.47 28.37 -20.01
N HIS A 580 1.93 28.35 -21.26
CA HIS A 580 1.74 27.23 -22.17
C HIS A 580 3.09 26.75 -22.74
N ASN A 581 3.23 25.43 -22.90
CA ASN A 581 4.46 24.83 -23.42
C ASN A 581 4.76 25.15 -24.90
N HIS A 582 3.73 25.35 -25.71
CA HIS A 582 3.87 25.51 -27.16
C HIS A 582 4.43 26.88 -27.57
N ASP A 583 4.21 27.93 -26.76
CA ASP A 583 4.71 29.28 -27.01
C ASP A 583 5.72 29.77 -25.95
N GLY A 584 5.75 29.14 -24.77
CA GLY A 584 6.64 29.50 -23.68
C GLY A 584 6.30 30.82 -23.00
N VAL A 585 5.14 31.43 -23.29
CA VAL A 585 4.76 32.76 -22.80
C VAL A 585 3.82 32.66 -21.61
N ALA A 586 4.15 33.34 -20.51
CA ALA A 586 3.26 33.50 -19.36
C ALA A 586 2.34 34.71 -19.58
N ARG A 587 1.02 34.46 -19.53
CA ARG A 587 -0.04 35.44 -19.72
C ARG A 587 -0.65 35.87 -18.39
N ASP A 588 -1.12 37.11 -18.33
CA ASP A 588 -1.88 37.62 -17.20
C ASP A 588 -3.38 37.28 -17.27
N LYS A 589 -4.13 37.71 -16.25
CA LYS A 589 -5.57 37.45 -16.11
C LYS A 589 -6.37 37.94 -17.33
N ALA A 590 -6.11 39.16 -17.79
CA ALA A 590 -6.86 39.77 -18.88
C ALA A 590 -6.60 39.03 -20.20
N GLU A 591 -5.33 38.69 -20.44
CA GLU A 591 -4.89 37.93 -21.62
C GLU A 591 -5.45 36.50 -21.65
N SER A 592 -5.50 35.82 -20.49
CA SER A 592 -6.06 34.46 -20.38
C SER A 592 -7.58 34.45 -20.61
N LEU A 593 -8.31 35.36 -19.98
CA LEU A 593 -9.77 35.46 -20.19
C LEU A 593 -10.10 35.74 -21.66
N ASP A 594 -9.31 36.59 -22.33
CA ASP A 594 -9.48 36.88 -23.75
C ASP A 594 -9.13 35.68 -24.65
N ALA A 595 -8.13 34.86 -24.27
CA ALA A 595 -7.82 33.60 -24.95
C ALA A 595 -8.99 32.61 -24.89
N VAL A 596 -9.62 32.45 -23.73
CA VAL A 596 -10.79 31.57 -23.58
C VAL A 596 -11.98 32.07 -24.41
N ARG A 597 -12.22 33.39 -24.49
CA ARG A 597 -13.25 33.95 -25.41
C ARG A 597 -12.98 33.55 -26.86
N ARG A 598 -11.72 33.58 -27.29
CA ARG A 598 -11.35 33.20 -28.66
C ARG A 598 -11.59 31.72 -28.93
N ILE A 599 -11.33 30.83 -27.96
CA ILE A 599 -11.61 29.39 -28.09
C ILE A 599 -13.11 29.18 -28.36
N ALA A 600 -13.98 29.77 -27.54
CA ALA A 600 -15.44 29.67 -27.71
C ALA A 600 -15.94 30.27 -29.05
N ALA A 601 -15.26 31.32 -29.54
CA ALA A 601 -15.54 31.91 -30.85
C ALA A 601 -15.03 31.06 -32.03
N HIS A 602 -13.93 30.31 -31.86
CA HIS A 602 -13.31 29.51 -32.93
C HIS A 602 -13.88 28.10 -33.04
N TYR A 603 -14.34 27.48 -31.95
CA TYR A 603 -14.74 26.08 -31.93
C TYR A 603 -16.22 25.90 -31.54
N ASP A 604 -16.89 24.98 -32.25
CA ASP A 604 -18.21 24.43 -31.90
C ASP A 604 -18.04 23.19 -31.02
N GLY A 605 -18.87 23.10 -29.97
CA GLY A 605 -18.90 21.93 -29.09
C GLY A 605 -17.57 21.64 -28.38
N PHE A 606 -16.81 22.68 -28.01
CA PHE A 606 -15.55 22.51 -27.31
C PHE A 606 -15.77 21.92 -25.90
N HIS A 607 -15.10 20.82 -25.57
CA HIS A 607 -15.25 20.11 -24.28
C HIS A 607 -14.00 19.28 -23.95
N ALA A 608 -13.87 18.84 -22.71
CA ALA A 608 -12.82 17.92 -22.29
C ALA A 608 -13.36 16.49 -22.13
N THR A 609 -12.62 15.48 -22.59
CA THR A 609 -12.85 14.06 -22.28
C THR A 609 -11.64 13.47 -21.54
N ASP A 610 -11.81 12.27 -20.99
CA ASP A 610 -10.73 11.53 -20.31
C ASP A 610 -10.08 12.32 -19.16
N LEU A 611 -10.89 13.15 -18.49
CA LEU A 611 -10.47 14.00 -17.39
C LEU A 611 -9.98 13.17 -16.21
N ARG A 612 -8.73 13.39 -15.80
CA ARG A 612 -8.11 12.81 -14.62
C ARG A 612 -7.48 13.91 -13.80
N VAL A 613 -7.87 14.02 -12.53
CA VAL A 613 -7.40 15.05 -11.61
C VAL A 613 -6.66 14.40 -10.45
N ASP A 614 -5.42 14.84 -10.25
CA ASP A 614 -4.53 14.44 -9.16
C ASP A 614 -4.36 15.64 -8.21
N PRO A 615 -5.08 15.68 -7.08
CA PRO A 615 -4.97 16.77 -6.11
C PRO A 615 -3.58 16.87 -5.50
N LEU A 616 -3.15 18.10 -5.21
CA LEU A 616 -1.88 18.45 -4.57
C LEU A 616 -2.15 19.43 -3.41
N PRO A 617 -1.23 19.55 -2.43
CA PRO A 617 -1.41 20.48 -1.30
C PRO A 617 -1.63 21.94 -1.72
N ASP A 618 -1.10 22.34 -2.86
CA ASP A 618 -1.13 23.69 -3.42
C ASP A 618 -2.00 23.80 -4.69
N GLY A 619 -2.79 22.78 -5.03
CA GLY A 619 -3.62 22.78 -6.24
C GLY A 619 -3.85 21.39 -6.79
N TYR A 620 -3.63 21.16 -8.09
CA TYR A 620 -3.79 19.84 -8.72
C TYR A 620 -3.06 19.71 -10.05
N VAL A 621 -2.81 18.47 -10.48
CA VAL A 621 -2.49 18.15 -11.87
C VAL A 621 -3.75 17.60 -12.53
N GLN A 622 -4.00 18.02 -13.75
CA GLN A 622 -5.09 17.54 -14.58
C GLN A 622 -4.54 16.98 -15.89
N ARG A 623 -5.11 15.87 -16.35
CA ARG A 623 -4.91 15.33 -17.70
C ARG A 623 -6.26 15.18 -18.37
N CYS A 624 -6.39 15.60 -19.62
CA CYS A 624 -7.61 15.48 -20.40
C CYS A 624 -7.32 15.53 -21.90
N VAL A 625 -8.34 15.25 -22.72
CA VAL A 625 -8.32 15.49 -24.17
C VAL A 625 -9.32 16.60 -24.46
N TYR A 626 -8.86 17.76 -24.94
CA TYR A 626 -9.76 18.78 -25.45
C TYR A 626 -10.27 18.39 -26.83
N ARG A 627 -11.57 18.51 -27.01
CA ARG A 627 -12.27 18.18 -28.25
C ARG A 627 -13.12 19.35 -28.69
N GLY A 628 -13.36 19.47 -29.98
CA GLY A 628 -14.23 20.49 -30.55
C GLY A 628 -14.23 20.45 -32.07
N ARG A 629 -14.96 21.35 -32.72
CA ARG A 629 -14.97 21.48 -34.18
C ARG A 629 -14.66 22.91 -34.59
N GLU A 630 -13.61 23.13 -35.38
CA GLU A 630 -13.25 24.48 -35.82
C GLU A 630 -14.33 25.04 -36.74
N ARG A 631 -14.90 26.20 -36.40
CA ARG A 631 -16.02 26.82 -37.15
C ARG A 631 -15.66 27.17 -38.58
N ALA A 632 -14.43 27.61 -38.81
CA ALA A 632 -14.00 28.11 -40.11
C ALA A 632 -13.77 26.99 -41.14
N THR A 633 -13.26 25.84 -40.69
CA THR A 633 -12.80 24.75 -41.55
C THR A 633 -13.69 23.51 -41.45
N GLY A 634 -14.52 23.41 -40.40
CA GLY A 634 -15.29 22.21 -40.06
C GLY A 634 -14.46 21.09 -39.45
N ALA A 635 -13.16 21.30 -39.26
CA ALA A 635 -12.20 20.32 -38.76
C ALA A 635 -12.50 19.87 -37.33
N GLU A 636 -12.43 18.57 -37.04
CA GLU A 636 -12.44 18.11 -35.65
C GLU A 636 -11.08 18.36 -34.96
N LEU A 637 -11.16 18.75 -33.69
CA LEU A 637 -10.06 18.96 -32.77
C LEU A 637 -10.06 17.82 -31.75
N ALA A 638 -8.90 17.25 -31.48
CA ALA A 638 -8.64 16.35 -30.37
C ALA A 638 -7.19 16.55 -29.92
N VAL A 639 -7.00 17.21 -28.79
CA VAL A 639 -5.67 17.59 -28.26
C VAL A 639 -5.51 17.05 -26.86
N ASP A 640 -4.55 16.16 -26.68
CA ASP A 640 -4.08 15.72 -25.37
C ASP A 640 -3.49 16.92 -24.62
N ALA A 641 -3.97 17.13 -23.39
CA ALA A 641 -3.57 18.23 -22.53
C ALA A 641 -3.26 17.75 -21.11
N MET A 642 -2.23 18.33 -20.51
CA MET A 642 -1.94 18.24 -19.08
C MET A 642 -1.80 19.65 -18.52
N MET A 643 -2.46 19.92 -17.39
CA MET A 643 -2.34 21.19 -16.68
C MET A 643 -1.85 20.97 -15.25
N ARG A 644 -0.85 21.74 -14.82
CA ARG A 644 -0.59 21.96 -13.39
C ARG A 644 -1.28 23.25 -12.98
N VAL A 645 -2.18 23.15 -12.01
CA VAL A 645 -2.94 24.28 -11.48
C VAL A 645 -2.54 24.51 -10.03
N GLU A 646 -2.17 25.74 -9.68
CA GLU A 646 -1.92 26.16 -8.30
C GLU A 646 -3.09 27.00 -7.78
N VAL A 647 -3.56 26.71 -6.58
CA VAL A 647 -4.71 27.32 -5.93
C VAL A 647 -4.31 27.90 -4.58
N ARG A 648 -4.65 29.17 -4.35
CA ARG A 648 -4.46 29.89 -3.09
C ARG A 648 -5.76 30.58 -2.71
N ASP A 649 -6.20 30.39 -1.47
CA ASP A 649 -7.42 30.98 -0.92
C ASP A 649 -8.67 30.72 -1.80
N GLY A 650 -8.77 29.51 -2.35
CA GLY A 650 -9.88 29.10 -3.22
C GLY A 650 -9.86 29.77 -4.60
N ARG A 651 -8.73 30.31 -5.05
CA ARG A 651 -8.55 30.91 -6.37
C ARG A 651 -7.31 30.41 -7.08
N VAL A 652 -7.37 30.28 -8.39
CA VAL A 652 -6.22 29.88 -9.23
C VAL A 652 -5.21 31.01 -9.31
N VAL A 653 -3.97 30.74 -8.92
CA VAL A 653 -2.84 31.67 -9.00
C VAL A 653 -1.86 31.33 -10.12
N ARG A 654 -1.81 30.06 -10.55
CA ARG A 654 -0.95 29.64 -11.66
C ARG A 654 -1.58 28.49 -12.44
N ILE A 655 -1.42 28.52 -13.77
CA ILE A 655 -1.69 27.40 -14.66
C ILE A 655 -0.46 27.19 -15.53
N GLU A 656 0.06 25.97 -15.58
CA GLU A 656 1.04 25.52 -16.57
C GLU A 656 0.39 24.46 -17.45
N GLU A 657 0.11 24.82 -18.70
CA GLU A 657 -0.57 23.94 -19.65
C GLU A 657 0.42 23.35 -20.67
N TYR A 658 0.33 22.04 -20.83
CA TYR A 658 1.13 21.24 -21.74
C TYR A 658 0.20 20.58 -22.74
N THR A 659 0.26 21.02 -23.99
CA THR A 659 -0.45 20.41 -25.12
C THR A 659 0.55 19.91 -26.15
N ASP A 660 0.20 18.85 -26.90
CA ASP A 660 1.00 18.41 -28.05
C ASP A 660 0.64 19.25 -29.29
N PRO A 661 1.55 20.13 -29.78
CA PRO A 661 1.26 21.00 -30.92
C PRO A 661 1.02 20.24 -32.23
N ALA A 662 1.40 18.96 -32.30
CA ALA A 662 1.21 18.13 -33.49
C ALA A 662 -0.26 17.68 -33.70
N GLN A 663 -1.15 17.90 -32.72
CA GLN A 663 -2.51 17.35 -32.70
C GLN A 663 -3.63 18.33 -33.17
N GLY A 664 -3.29 19.42 -33.90
CA GLY A 664 -4.22 20.48 -34.36
C GLY A 664 -5.01 20.21 -35.68
N SER A 665 -6.05 21.03 -35.93
CA SER A 665 -7.21 20.85 -36.85
C SER A 665 -6.98 20.29 -38.27
N VAL A 666 -7.85 19.35 -38.67
CA VAL A 666 -7.88 18.62 -39.97
C VAL A 666 -8.96 19.16 -40.96
N PRO A 667 -8.62 19.72 -42.14
CA PRO A 667 -9.62 20.01 -43.19
C PRO A 667 -10.03 18.77 -44.02
N GLU A 668 -11.29 18.74 -44.47
CA GLU A 668 -11.97 17.60 -45.09
C GLU A 668 -11.43 17.09 -46.44
N ALA A 669 -11.64 15.78 -46.63
CA ALA A 669 -11.14 14.91 -47.67
C ALA A 669 -11.87 15.03 -49.02
N GLY A 670 -11.08 14.93 -50.10
CA GLY A 670 -11.54 14.53 -51.43
C GLY A 670 -10.56 13.53 -52.04
N GLY A 671 -10.80 12.22 -51.86
CA GLY A 671 -10.07 11.13 -52.52
C GLY A 671 -10.06 9.81 -51.73
N SER A 672 -10.58 8.74 -52.34
CA SER A 672 -10.65 7.36 -51.82
C SER A 672 -9.32 6.79 -51.28
N PRO A 673 -9.38 5.78 -50.39
CA PRO A 673 -8.29 5.44 -49.49
C PRO A 673 -7.14 4.74 -50.21
N GLY A 674 -5.94 5.31 -50.08
CA GLY A 674 -4.68 4.70 -50.48
C GLY A 674 -3.58 5.19 -49.54
N ASP A 675 -2.73 4.26 -49.11
CA ASP A 675 -1.54 4.47 -48.28
C ASP A 675 -0.74 5.74 -48.66
N ALA A 676 -0.53 6.62 -47.66
CA ALA A 676 0.56 7.60 -47.46
C ALA A 676 0.01 8.70 -46.54
N ASP A 677 0.61 9.09 -45.42
CA ASP A 677 1.86 9.84 -45.43
C ASP A 677 2.57 9.76 -44.06
N THR A 678 3.03 8.57 -43.66
CA THR A 678 4.25 8.55 -42.84
C THR A 678 5.35 9.00 -43.79
N PRO A 679 6.04 10.14 -43.56
CA PRO A 679 7.17 10.48 -44.42
C PRO A 679 8.08 9.25 -44.44
N PRO A 680 8.49 8.76 -45.63
CA PRO A 680 9.32 7.57 -45.71
C PRO A 680 10.51 7.76 -44.75
N PRO A 681 10.89 6.73 -43.99
CA PRO A 681 11.97 6.87 -43.03
C PRO A 681 13.16 7.50 -43.74
N GLY A 682 13.59 8.66 -43.25
CA GLY A 682 14.72 9.36 -43.87
C GLY A 682 15.99 8.50 -43.84
N PRO A 683 17.06 8.91 -44.53
CA PRO A 683 18.27 8.11 -44.69
C PRO A 683 18.75 7.49 -43.37
N ARG A 684 19.14 6.21 -43.43
CA ARG A 684 19.68 5.44 -42.30
C ARG A 684 21.09 4.98 -42.63
N PHE A 685 21.99 5.08 -41.66
CA PHE A 685 23.35 4.55 -41.76
C PHE A 685 23.50 3.35 -40.83
N ARG A 686 24.12 2.28 -41.33
CA ARG A 686 24.46 1.06 -40.59
C ARG A 686 25.95 0.79 -40.77
N ASP A 687 26.65 0.47 -39.69
CA ASP A 687 28.10 0.24 -39.70
C ASP A 687 28.49 -1.23 -39.92
N GLY A 688 27.49 -2.13 -39.98
CA GLY A 688 27.65 -3.51 -40.45
C GLY A 688 28.15 -4.49 -39.38
N THR A 689 27.92 -4.18 -38.11
CA THR A 689 28.46 -4.93 -36.95
C THR A 689 27.53 -6.04 -36.45
N GLY A 690 26.37 -6.24 -37.09
CA GLY A 690 25.39 -7.29 -36.80
C GLY A 690 24.40 -6.93 -35.68
N TRP A 691 24.79 -6.04 -34.76
CA TRP A 691 23.93 -5.57 -33.67
C TRP A 691 22.67 -4.84 -34.16
N GLU A 692 22.77 -4.08 -35.24
CA GLU A 692 21.64 -3.30 -35.78
C GLU A 692 20.55 -4.18 -36.42
N GLU A 693 20.89 -5.40 -36.83
CA GLU A 693 19.94 -6.39 -37.32
C GLU A 693 19.25 -7.11 -36.15
N GLN A 694 20.02 -7.51 -35.14
CA GLN A 694 19.50 -8.22 -33.97
C GLN A 694 18.56 -7.35 -33.12
N ALA A 695 18.88 -6.06 -32.94
CA ALA A 695 18.13 -5.15 -32.06
C ALA A 695 17.19 -4.19 -32.82
N GLY A 696 17.15 -4.25 -34.15
CA GLY A 696 16.19 -3.47 -34.95
C GLY A 696 16.43 -1.95 -34.95
N TYR A 697 17.68 -1.50 -34.91
CA TYR A 697 18.05 -0.07 -34.94
C TYR A 697 18.96 0.29 -36.13
N SER A 698 19.49 1.51 -36.19
CA SER A 698 20.52 1.94 -37.15
C SER A 698 21.57 2.78 -36.42
N ARG A 699 22.84 2.70 -36.83
CA ARG A 699 23.92 3.50 -36.23
C ARG A 699 23.58 4.99 -36.23
N ALA A 700 23.01 5.49 -37.33
CA ALA A 700 22.43 6.83 -37.35
C ALA A 700 21.15 6.89 -38.20
N ALA A 701 20.27 7.83 -37.85
CA ALA A 701 19.00 8.06 -38.50
C ALA A 701 18.80 9.55 -38.77
N ARG A 702 18.44 9.89 -40.01
CA ARG A 702 18.09 11.26 -40.40
C ARG A 702 16.59 11.41 -40.62
N GLN A 703 16.00 12.49 -40.10
CA GLN A 703 14.63 12.90 -40.43
C GLN A 703 14.62 14.42 -40.62
N GLY A 704 14.26 14.88 -41.82
CA GLY A 704 14.44 16.29 -42.19
C GLY A 704 15.91 16.71 -42.12
N ASP A 705 16.20 17.79 -41.41
CA ASP A 705 17.56 18.28 -41.16
C ASP A 705 18.18 17.67 -39.89
N GLY A 706 17.44 16.92 -39.06
CA GLY A 706 17.96 16.31 -37.83
C GLY A 706 18.61 14.96 -38.07
N ILE A 707 19.79 14.74 -37.48
CA ILE A 707 20.52 13.46 -37.47
C ILE A 707 20.69 13.02 -36.01
N ALA A 708 20.24 11.80 -35.70
CA ALA A 708 20.45 11.17 -34.39
C ALA A 708 21.35 9.95 -34.55
N VAL A 709 22.43 9.88 -33.78
CA VAL A 709 23.36 8.75 -33.72
C VAL A 709 23.09 7.94 -32.47
N SER A 710 22.84 6.65 -32.65
CA SER A 710 22.60 5.69 -31.57
C SER A 710 23.85 5.52 -30.69
N GLY A 711 23.65 5.00 -29.48
CA GLY A 711 24.74 4.66 -28.56
C GLY A 711 25.86 3.87 -29.22
N THR A 712 27.05 4.47 -29.28
CA THR A 712 28.19 3.98 -30.04
C THR A 712 29.35 3.67 -29.11
N THR A 713 29.75 2.40 -29.09
CA THR A 713 30.91 1.87 -28.34
C THR A 713 32.12 1.65 -29.25
N ALA A 714 33.30 1.54 -28.65
CA ALA A 714 34.55 1.24 -29.36
C ALA A 714 34.68 -0.26 -29.64
N HIS A 715 33.88 -0.82 -30.55
CA HIS A 715 33.87 -2.26 -30.84
C HIS A 715 34.67 -2.63 -32.10
N GLY A 716 35.26 -3.82 -32.08
CA GLY A 716 35.94 -4.45 -33.21
C GLY A 716 34.96 -5.13 -34.18
N PRO A 717 35.46 -5.66 -35.31
CA PRO A 717 34.62 -6.31 -36.34
C PRO A 717 33.84 -7.55 -35.84
N ASP A 718 34.28 -8.15 -34.74
CA ASP A 718 33.67 -9.31 -34.08
C ASP A 718 32.79 -8.91 -32.87
N GLY A 719 32.59 -7.60 -32.64
CA GLY A 719 31.84 -7.07 -31.50
C GLY A 719 32.64 -7.00 -30.18
N SER A 720 33.93 -7.37 -30.18
CA SER A 720 34.79 -7.23 -29.00
C SER A 720 35.13 -5.78 -28.68
N ALA A 721 35.41 -5.44 -27.42
CA ALA A 721 35.85 -4.10 -27.05
C ALA A 721 37.28 -3.82 -27.56
N LEU A 722 37.44 -2.71 -28.28
CA LEU A 722 38.74 -2.14 -28.61
C LEU A 722 39.27 -1.35 -27.42
N HIS A 723 40.59 -1.36 -27.23
CA HIS A 723 41.26 -0.62 -26.14
C HIS A 723 40.70 -0.95 -24.74
N PRO A 724 40.63 -2.23 -24.34
CA PRO A 724 40.12 -2.61 -23.02
C PRO A 724 40.93 -1.93 -21.90
N GLY A 725 40.22 -1.35 -20.93
CA GLY A 725 40.84 -0.64 -19.81
C GLY A 725 41.29 0.80 -20.10
N ASP A 726 41.18 1.29 -21.34
CA ASP A 726 41.61 2.63 -21.73
C ASP A 726 40.40 3.52 -22.08
N THR A 727 39.93 4.28 -21.09
CA THR A 727 38.79 5.20 -21.26
C THR A 727 39.05 6.26 -22.34
N TYR A 728 40.28 6.76 -22.46
CA TYR A 728 40.63 7.78 -23.45
C TYR A 728 40.49 7.25 -24.87
N ALA A 729 41.15 6.12 -25.14
CA ALA A 729 41.17 5.51 -26.47
C ALA A 729 39.78 5.01 -26.89
N GLN A 730 39.00 4.45 -25.95
CA GLN A 730 37.60 4.09 -26.23
C GLN A 730 36.76 5.32 -26.54
N THR A 731 36.87 6.40 -25.76
CA THR A 731 36.09 7.63 -26.02
C THR A 731 36.41 8.22 -27.39
N LEU A 732 37.70 8.28 -27.77
CA LEU A 732 38.13 8.81 -29.05
C LEU A 732 37.56 7.99 -30.22
N GLU A 733 37.59 6.66 -30.12
CA GLU A 733 37.05 5.77 -31.15
C GLU A 733 35.52 5.87 -31.25
N CYS A 734 34.81 5.99 -30.11
CA CYS A 734 33.36 6.21 -30.09
C CYS A 734 32.98 7.51 -30.82
N LEU A 735 33.67 8.62 -30.49
CA LEU A 735 33.41 9.93 -31.10
C LEU A 735 33.75 9.94 -32.59
N ARG A 736 34.86 9.31 -32.99
CA ARG A 736 35.26 9.17 -34.41
C ARG A 736 34.17 8.46 -35.21
N ARG A 737 33.63 7.36 -34.68
CA ARG A 737 32.55 6.60 -35.33
C ARG A 737 31.24 7.38 -35.39
N ALA A 738 30.89 8.06 -34.29
CA ALA A 738 29.69 8.88 -34.26
C ALA A 738 29.76 10.03 -35.27
N VAL A 739 30.91 10.69 -35.40
CA VAL A 739 31.13 11.73 -36.43
C VAL A 739 31.05 11.15 -37.84
N ALA A 740 31.67 10.00 -38.10
CA ALA A 740 31.57 9.34 -39.41
C ALA A 740 30.11 9.02 -39.77
N ALA A 741 29.31 8.54 -38.81
CA ALA A 741 27.89 8.28 -39.02
C ALA A 741 27.07 9.55 -39.31
N VAL A 742 27.44 10.69 -38.74
CA VAL A 742 26.86 12.01 -39.07
C VAL A 742 27.20 12.41 -40.50
N GLU A 743 28.45 12.24 -40.91
CA GLU A 743 28.94 12.60 -42.25
C GLU A 743 28.26 11.77 -43.36
N GLU A 744 28.04 10.49 -43.12
CA GLU A 744 27.31 9.58 -44.03
C GLU A 744 25.86 10.03 -44.30
N LEU A 745 25.25 10.75 -43.37
CA LEU A 745 23.88 11.28 -43.51
C LEU A 745 23.83 12.75 -43.96
N GLY A 746 24.97 13.29 -44.39
CA GLY A 746 25.10 14.64 -44.94
C GLY A 746 25.26 15.74 -43.88
N GLY A 747 25.62 15.37 -42.65
CA GLY A 747 26.11 16.31 -41.64
C GLY A 747 27.62 16.53 -41.73
N ALA A 748 28.18 17.21 -40.74
CA ALA A 748 29.61 17.38 -40.53
C ALA A 748 29.92 17.42 -39.03
N ARG A 749 31.19 17.22 -38.63
CA ARG A 749 31.62 17.38 -37.22
C ARG A 749 31.16 18.72 -36.61
N THR A 750 31.21 19.81 -37.38
CA THR A 750 30.79 21.15 -36.95
C THR A 750 29.28 21.34 -36.83
N SER A 751 28.48 20.39 -37.32
CA SER A 751 27.01 20.40 -37.24
C SER A 751 26.46 19.63 -36.02
N VAL A 752 27.35 19.06 -35.21
CA VAL A 752 26.99 18.38 -33.97
C VAL A 752 26.51 19.42 -32.96
N VAL A 753 25.29 19.25 -32.46
CA VAL A 753 24.65 20.18 -31.51
C VAL A 753 24.65 19.63 -30.09
N ARG A 754 24.68 18.29 -29.93
CA ARG A 754 24.76 17.64 -28.62
C ARG A 754 25.57 16.35 -28.67
N THR A 755 26.30 16.11 -27.57
CA THR A 755 27.00 14.86 -27.27
C THR A 755 26.52 14.35 -25.90
N ARG A 756 26.26 13.04 -25.77
CA ARG A 756 26.01 12.39 -24.48
C ARG A 756 27.03 11.27 -24.30
N LEU A 757 27.76 11.30 -23.19
CA LEU A 757 28.75 10.28 -22.83
C LEU A 757 28.19 9.45 -21.67
N LEU A 758 28.09 8.15 -21.86
CA LEU A 758 27.67 7.18 -20.85
C LEU A 758 28.92 6.40 -20.41
N LEU A 759 29.31 6.58 -19.15
CA LEU A 759 30.52 6.02 -18.58
C LEU A 759 30.18 4.86 -17.65
N ALA A 760 30.79 3.70 -17.85
CA ALA A 760 30.72 2.61 -16.89
C ALA A 760 31.40 3.01 -15.56
N PRO A 761 31.09 2.38 -14.42
CA PRO A 761 31.66 2.77 -13.12
C PRO A 761 33.20 2.70 -13.06
N ALA A 762 33.82 1.88 -13.92
CA ALA A 762 35.27 1.72 -14.03
C ALA A 762 35.96 2.74 -14.94
N ALA A 763 35.21 3.62 -15.62
CA ALA A 763 35.76 4.59 -16.57
C ALA A 763 36.28 5.87 -15.88
N ASP A 764 37.37 6.46 -16.39
CA ASP A 764 37.86 7.77 -15.92
C ASP A 764 37.24 8.92 -16.72
N TRP A 765 36.32 9.66 -16.10
CA TRP A 765 35.63 10.78 -16.73
C TRP A 765 36.57 11.90 -17.21
N ARG A 766 37.76 12.06 -16.60
CA ARG A 766 38.74 13.07 -17.02
C ARG A 766 39.35 12.71 -18.36
N GLU A 767 39.66 11.44 -18.54
CA GLU A 767 40.18 10.90 -19.80
C GLU A 767 39.12 10.95 -20.91
N ALA A 768 37.86 10.63 -20.58
CA ALA A 768 36.74 10.82 -21.52
C ALA A 768 36.57 12.29 -21.93
N SER A 769 36.66 13.22 -20.96
CA SER A 769 36.59 14.66 -21.22
C SER A 769 37.76 15.17 -22.06
N ARG A 770 38.97 14.62 -21.85
CA ARG A 770 40.17 14.94 -22.63
C ARG A 770 40.01 14.53 -24.10
N ALA A 771 39.52 13.32 -24.35
CA ALA A 771 39.22 12.84 -25.70
C ALA A 771 38.10 13.64 -26.38
N HIS A 772 37.04 14.00 -25.63
CA HIS A 772 35.97 14.86 -26.15
C HIS A 772 36.48 16.25 -26.55
N ALA A 773 37.29 16.88 -25.70
CA ALA A 773 37.90 18.17 -26.00
C ALA A 773 38.82 18.13 -27.23
N GLU A 774 39.51 17.01 -27.47
CA GLU A 774 40.32 16.82 -28.68
C GLU A 774 39.45 16.80 -29.96
N VAL A 775 38.28 16.18 -29.92
CA VAL A 775 37.39 16.05 -31.09
C VAL A 775 36.50 17.28 -31.30
N PHE A 776 36.02 17.90 -30.22
CA PHE A 776 34.96 18.92 -30.28
C PHE A 776 35.33 20.26 -29.61
N GLY A 777 36.56 20.46 -29.16
CA GLY A 777 36.97 21.65 -28.42
C GLY A 777 36.70 22.99 -29.14
N ASP A 778 36.79 23.00 -30.47
CA ASP A 778 36.49 24.17 -31.31
C ASP A 778 35.02 24.25 -31.78
N VAL A 779 34.23 23.18 -31.60
CA VAL A 779 32.79 23.12 -31.96
C VAL A 779 31.91 23.42 -30.77
N ALA A 780 32.31 22.98 -29.58
CA ALA A 780 31.62 23.18 -28.30
C ALA A 780 30.11 22.80 -28.33
N PRO A 781 29.74 21.55 -28.69
CA PRO A 781 28.35 21.11 -28.63
C PRO A 781 27.88 21.03 -27.17
N ALA A 782 26.56 21.06 -26.96
CA ALA A 782 26.00 20.74 -25.64
C ALA A 782 26.51 19.35 -25.21
N ASN A 783 27.01 19.23 -23.98
CA ASN A 783 27.59 17.98 -23.48
C ASN A 783 26.89 17.56 -22.19
N SER A 784 26.57 16.28 -22.09
CA SER A 784 26.15 15.65 -20.84
C SER A 784 26.96 14.38 -20.65
N THR A 785 27.53 14.20 -19.47
CA THR A 785 28.35 13.03 -19.13
C THR A 785 27.76 12.38 -17.89
N TYR A 786 27.42 11.10 -17.99
CA TYR A 786 26.76 10.32 -16.95
C TYR A 786 27.61 9.12 -16.56
N VAL A 787 27.57 8.74 -15.28
CA VAL A 787 28.03 7.41 -14.83
C VAL A 787 26.81 6.51 -14.75
N VAL A 788 26.82 5.39 -15.48
CA VAL A 788 25.73 4.41 -15.55
C VAL A 788 26.11 3.12 -14.82
N GLY A 789 25.13 2.29 -14.45
CA GLY A 789 25.38 1.05 -13.71
C GLY A 789 26.26 0.04 -14.46
N SER A 790 26.09 -0.08 -15.78
CA SER A 790 26.91 -0.92 -16.67
C SER A 790 26.66 -0.59 -18.15
N LEU A 791 27.57 -0.97 -19.04
CA LEU A 791 27.37 -1.00 -20.50
C LEU A 791 27.17 -2.43 -20.99
N ILE A 792 26.60 -2.60 -22.19
CA ILE A 792 26.33 -3.93 -22.76
C ILE A 792 27.61 -4.49 -23.39
N GLY A 793 28.12 -5.57 -22.82
CA GLY A 793 29.32 -6.28 -23.26
C GLY A 793 30.51 -6.10 -22.31
N PRO A 794 31.42 -7.09 -22.24
CA PRO A 794 32.60 -7.01 -21.39
C PRO A 794 33.57 -5.93 -21.89
N ASP A 795 34.29 -5.30 -20.96
CA ASP A 795 35.40 -4.36 -21.23
C ASP A 795 35.05 -3.04 -21.94
N PHE A 796 33.77 -2.76 -22.19
CA PHE A 796 33.30 -1.43 -22.62
C PHE A 796 33.22 -0.47 -21.43
N LEU A 797 33.90 0.67 -21.57
CA LEU A 797 33.96 1.72 -20.56
C LEU A 797 33.13 2.95 -20.95
N VAL A 798 32.93 3.18 -22.26
CA VAL A 798 32.31 4.39 -22.79
C VAL A 798 31.36 4.05 -23.94
N GLU A 799 30.20 4.70 -23.92
CA GLU A 799 29.24 4.73 -25.03
C GLU A 799 28.86 6.19 -25.32
N VAL A 800 28.76 6.55 -26.60
CA VAL A 800 28.50 7.93 -27.04
C VAL A 800 27.27 8.02 -27.92
N GLU A 801 26.41 8.99 -27.62
CA GLU A 801 25.32 9.44 -28.50
C GLU A 801 25.59 10.85 -29.03
N VAL A 802 25.11 11.13 -30.24
CA VAL A 802 25.28 12.42 -30.90
C VAL A 802 24.00 12.86 -31.59
N ASP A 803 23.59 14.11 -31.34
CA ASP A 803 22.57 14.80 -32.13
C ASP A 803 23.29 15.84 -33.04
N ALA A 804 22.96 15.84 -34.33
CA ALA A 804 23.56 16.74 -35.32
C ALA A 804 22.53 17.24 -36.34
N GLN A 805 22.94 18.18 -37.20
CA GLN A 805 22.12 18.67 -38.30
C GLN A 805 22.76 18.39 -39.66
N ALA A 806 21.97 18.03 -40.66
CA ALA A 806 22.45 17.95 -42.04
C ALA A 806 22.83 19.33 -42.55
N VAL A 807 23.97 19.43 -43.25
CA VAL A 807 24.42 20.70 -43.83
C VAL A 807 23.67 20.91 -45.14
N ARG A 808 22.94 22.03 -45.26
CA ARG A 808 22.35 22.44 -46.54
C ARG A 808 23.48 22.77 -47.51
N ARG A 809 23.58 22.01 -48.61
CA ARG A 809 24.51 22.32 -49.71
C ARG A 809 24.03 23.50 -50.53
#